data_AF-A0A8D1WL49-F1
#
_entry.id   AF-A0A8D1WL49-F1
#
_cell.length_a   1.000
_cell.length_b   1.000
_cell.length_c   1.000
_cell.angle_alpha   90.00
_cell.angle_beta   90.00
_cell.angle_gamma   90.00
#
_symmetry.space_group_name_H-M   'P 1'
#
loop_
_entity.id
_entity.type
_entity.pdbx_description
1 polymer ?
#
loop_
_entity_poly.entity_id
_entity_poly.type
_entity_poly.pdbx_seq_one_letter_code
_entity_poly.pdbx_strand_id
1 'polypeptide(L)'
;MAEAEERETGSLEESTDESEEEESEEEPKLKYERLSNGVTEILQKDAASCMTVHDKFLALGTHYGKVYLLDVQGNITQKFDVSCVKINQISLDESGEHMGVCSEDGKVQVFGLYSGEEFHETFDCPIKIIAVHPHFLRSSCKQFVTGGKKLLLFERSWMSRWKSSVLHEGEGNIRSVKWRGHLIAWANNMGVKIFDVTSKQRITNVPRDDVSLRPDMYPCSLCWKDSVTLIVGWGTSVKICSVKERHAGEMRDLPSRYVEIVSQFETEFYISGLAPLWDQLVVLSYVKEVSEKTESEYCARPRLDIIQPLSETCEEISSDALTVRGFQENECRDYHLEHSEGESLFYIVSPRDVVVAKERDQDDHIDWLLEKKKYEEALMAAEISQKNIKRHKILDIGLAYINHLVEKGEYDAAARKCQKILGKNAALWEYEVYKFKEIGQLKAISPYLPRGDPVLKPLIYEMTLHEFLESDYEGFATLIREWPGDLYNNSVIVQAVRGHLKKDSQNRTLLKTLAELYTYDKNYSSALEIYLTLRHKDAFQLIHKHNLFSSIKDKIVLLMDFDSEKAVDMLLDNEDKISIKKVVEELEDRPELQHVYLHKLFRRDHRKGQRYHEKQISLYAEYDRPNLLPFLRDSIHCPLEKALEICQQRNFVEETVYLLSRMGNSRSALKMITQELQDVDKAIEFAKEQDDGELWEDLILYSIDKPPFITGLLNNIGTHVDPILLIHRIKEGMEIPNLRDSLVKILQDYNLQGPSAHLYDNRWSYGKNG
;
A
#
# COMPACT_ATOMS: atom_id res chain seq x y z
N MET A 1 39.41 75.18 8.68
CA MET A 1 38.39 75.23 7.62
C MET A 1 38.97 74.61 6.38
N ALA A 2 38.64 73.34 6.17
CA ALA A 2 38.78 72.61 4.91
C ALA A 2 37.84 71.42 5.06
N GLU A 3 36.73 71.46 4.33
CA GLU A 3 35.80 70.35 4.16
C GLU A 3 36.45 69.30 3.27
N ALA A 4 36.33 68.03 3.66
CA ALA A 4 36.70 66.88 2.85
C ALA A 4 35.44 66.01 2.69
N GLU A 5 35.09 65.77 1.43
CA GLU A 5 34.04 64.87 0.96
C GLU A 5 34.43 63.41 1.27
N GLU A 6 33.60 62.69 2.03
CA GLU A 6 33.59 61.24 2.04
C GLU A 6 32.50 60.74 1.10
N ARG A 7 32.92 59.97 0.09
CA ARG A 7 32.06 59.21 -0.82
C ARG A 7 31.70 57.88 -0.14
N GLU A 8 30.43 57.70 0.22
CA GLU A 8 29.88 56.41 0.62
C GLU A 8 29.77 55.49 -0.60
N THR A 9 30.45 54.35 -0.54
CA THR A 9 30.25 53.20 -1.43
C THR A 9 29.10 52.36 -0.88
N GLY A 10 27.91 52.51 -1.46
CA GLY A 10 26.77 51.63 -1.18
C GLY A 10 26.95 50.27 -1.86
N SER A 11 27.19 49.23 -1.07
CA SER A 11 27.06 47.83 -1.47
C SER A 11 25.57 47.47 -1.55
N LEU A 12 25.06 47.30 -2.77
CA LEU A 12 23.75 46.70 -3.04
C LEU A 12 23.85 45.20 -2.80
N GLU A 13 23.59 44.76 -1.57
CA GLU A 13 23.13 43.40 -1.31
C GLU A 13 21.62 43.38 -1.62
N GLU A 14 21.26 42.95 -2.83
CA GLU A 14 19.88 42.63 -3.15
C GLU A 14 19.50 41.35 -2.39
N SER A 15 18.67 41.51 -1.37
CA SER A 15 17.91 40.42 -0.77
C SER A 15 16.94 39.89 -1.83
N THR A 16 17.22 38.70 -2.36
CA THR A 16 16.25 37.92 -3.11
C THR A 16 15.12 37.52 -2.17
N ASP A 17 13.99 38.18 -2.35
CA ASP A 17 12.72 37.86 -1.70
C ASP A 17 12.25 36.52 -2.28
N GLU A 18 12.52 35.43 -1.55
CA GLU A 18 12.01 34.09 -1.84
C GLU A 18 10.51 34.05 -1.49
N SER A 19 9.69 34.67 -2.34
CA SER A 19 8.29 34.30 -2.47
C SER A 19 8.19 33.23 -3.56
N GLU A 20 8.56 31.99 -3.21
CA GLU A 20 8.24 30.81 -4.01
C GLU A 20 6.72 30.63 -4.03
N GLU A 21 6.07 31.23 -5.03
CA GLU A 21 4.82 30.68 -5.52
C GLU A 21 5.15 29.27 -6.04
N GLU A 22 4.54 28.23 -5.45
CA GLU A 22 4.58 26.86 -5.98
C GLU A 22 3.84 26.83 -7.32
N GLU A 23 4.39 27.48 -8.35
CA GLU A 23 4.12 27.10 -9.72
C GLU A 23 4.55 25.64 -9.85
N SER A 24 3.67 24.82 -10.41
CA SER A 24 3.98 23.44 -10.72
C SER A 24 5.10 23.43 -11.76
N GLU A 25 6.36 23.53 -11.32
CA GLU A 25 7.51 23.46 -12.21
C GLU A 25 7.41 22.15 -12.97
N GLU A 26 7.17 22.24 -14.27
CA GLU A 26 7.22 21.10 -15.15
C GLU A 26 8.66 20.59 -15.22
N GLU A 27 8.84 19.28 -15.39
CA GLU A 27 10.19 18.74 -15.55
C GLU A 27 10.82 19.31 -16.83
N PRO A 28 12.02 19.94 -16.75
CA PRO A 28 12.71 20.44 -17.94
C PRO A 28 12.96 19.32 -18.95
N LYS A 29 12.89 19.58 -20.26
CA LYS A 29 13.19 18.54 -21.26
C LYS A 29 14.69 18.25 -21.41
N LEU A 30 15.51 19.25 -21.11
CA LEU A 30 16.95 19.20 -21.29
C LEU A 30 17.67 19.26 -19.95
N LYS A 31 18.88 18.70 -19.92
CA LYS A 31 19.89 18.93 -18.88
C LYS A 31 21.09 19.64 -19.47
N TYR A 32 21.74 20.45 -18.64
CA TYR A 32 22.82 21.33 -19.05
C TYR A 32 24.12 20.99 -18.32
N GLU A 33 25.16 20.72 -19.08
CA GLU A 33 26.49 20.42 -18.56
C GLU A 33 27.52 21.32 -19.23
N ARG A 34 28.36 21.99 -18.45
CA ARG A 34 29.44 22.78 -19.02
C ARG A 34 30.55 21.88 -19.53
N LEU A 35 30.97 22.09 -20.78
CA LEU A 35 32.10 21.38 -21.34
C LEU A 35 33.37 21.88 -20.64
N SER A 36 33.89 21.04 -19.75
CA SER A 36 35.00 21.39 -18.86
C SER A 36 36.31 20.80 -19.39
N ASN A 37 37.27 20.50 -18.51
CA ASN A 37 38.61 20.03 -18.88
C ASN A 37 39.39 21.06 -19.73
N GLY A 38 39.93 20.65 -20.88
CA GLY A 38 40.79 21.48 -21.72
C GLY A 38 40.12 22.75 -22.23
N VAL A 39 38.80 22.75 -22.40
CA VAL A 39 38.03 23.93 -22.79
C VAL A 39 38.16 25.05 -21.76
N THR A 40 38.14 24.73 -20.47
CA THR A 40 38.27 25.76 -19.42
C THR A 40 39.63 26.46 -19.48
N GLU A 41 40.70 25.71 -19.74
CA GLU A 41 42.04 26.29 -19.88
C GLU A 41 42.18 27.14 -21.15
N ILE A 42 41.51 26.75 -22.24
CA ILE A 42 41.48 27.52 -23.48
C ILE A 42 40.79 28.86 -23.23
N LEU A 43 39.59 28.84 -22.64
CA LEU A 43 38.75 30.03 -22.44
C LEU A 43 39.23 30.97 -21.32
N GLN A 44 40.17 30.53 -20.49
CA GLN A 44 40.89 31.41 -19.58
C GLN A 44 41.99 32.25 -20.27
N LYS A 45 42.56 31.73 -21.37
CA LYS A 45 43.70 32.35 -22.07
C LYS A 45 43.30 33.03 -23.38
N ASP A 46 42.13 32.70 -23.90
CA ASP A 46 41.61 33.08 -25.21
C ASP A 46 40.07 33.08 -25.14
N ALA A 47 39.40 33.38 -26.25
CA ALA A 47 37.94 33.31 -26.38
C ALA A 47 37.55 32.40 -27.54
N ALA A 48 36.48 31.61 -27.36
CA ALA A 48 35.90 30.83 -28.46
C ALA A 48 35.37 31.76 -29.54
N SER A 49 35.63 31.43 -30.80
CA SER A 49 35.15 32.21 -31.95
C SER A 49 34.15 31.47 -32.82
N CYS A 50 34.29 30.15 -32.93
CA CYS A 50 33.42 29.26 -33.68
C CYS A 50 33.69 27.82 -33.24
N MET A 51 32.75 26.92 -33.52
CA MET A 51 32.93 25.50 -33.28
C MET A 51 32.27 24.70 -34.40
N THR A 52 32.70 23.47 -34.59
CA THR A 52 31.97 22.47 -35.38
C THR A 52 32.10 21.11 -34.69
N VAL A 53 31.08 20.28 -34.86
CA VAL A 53 30.91 19.01 -34.13
C VAL A 53 30.94 17.86 -35.13
N HIS A 54 31.68 16.81 -34.77
CA HIS A 54 31.69 15.53 -35.45
C HIS A 54 31.33 14.44 -34.44
N ASP A 55 30.87 13.27 -34.91
CA ASP A 55 30.51 12.11 -34.06
C ASP A 55 31.65 11.59 -33.16
N LYS A 56 32.89 12.01 -33.41
CA LYS A 56 34.12 11.54 -32.74
C LYS A 56 34.84 12.62 -31.95
N PHE A 57 34.70 13.89 -32.33
CA PHE A 57 35.47 14.99 -31.77
C PHE A 57 34.79 16.34 -32.04
N LEU A 58 35.21 17.35 -31.29
CA LEU A 58 34.79 18.74 -31.44
C LEU A 58 35.97 19.55 -31.96
N ALA A 59 35.73 20.50 -32.86
CA ALA A 59 36.76 21.41 -33.36
C ALA A 59 36.42 22.84 -32.95
N LEU A 60 37.21 23.41 -32.04
CA LEU A 60 37.01 24.74 -31.46
C LEU A 60 38.02 25.74 -32.02
N GLY A 61 37.53 26.80 -32.66
CA GLY A 61 38.33 27.94 -33.11
C GLY A 61 38.36 29.06 -32.07
N THR A 62 39.44 29.84 -32.05
CA THR A 62 39.60 30.94 -31.07
C THR A 62 39.88 32.31 -31.68
N HIS A 63 39.72 33.34 -30.84
CA HIS A 63 40.00 34.75 -31.17
C HIS A 63 41.48 35.03 -31.44
N TYR A 64 42.42 34.26 -30.87
CA TYR A 64 43.85 34.34 -31.21
C TYR A 64 44.32 33.33 -32.26
N GLY A 65 43.41 32.84 -33.11
CA GLY A 65 43.81 32.15 -34.34
C GLY A 65 44.24 30.70 -34.15
N LYS A 66 43.81 30.06 -33.06
CA LYS A 66 44.09 28.65 -32.78
C LYS A 66 42.87 27.81 -33.07
N VAL A 67 43.12 26.55 -33.46
CA VAL A 67 42.10 25.51 -33.59
C VAL A 67 42.49 24.36 -32.69
N TYR A 68 41.56 23.92 -31.85
CA TYR A 68 41.72 22.78 -30.95
C TYR A 68 40.78 21.67 -31.35
N LEU A 69 41.29 20.45 -31.47
CA LEU A 69 40.46 19.26 -31.52
C LEU A 69 40.29 18.72 -30.11
N LEU A 70 39.04 18.46 -29.74
CA LEU A 70 38.65 18.04 -28.41
C LEU A 70 37.90 16.71 -28.51
N ASP A 71 38.04 15.83 -27.53
CA ASP A 71 37.08 14.72 -27.40
C ASP A 71 35.71 15.24 -26.91
N VAL A 72 34.72 14.35 -26.86
CA VAL A 72 33.36 14.67 -26.40
C VAL A 72 33.28 15.11 -24.92
N GLN A 73 34.36 14.94 -24.16
CA GLN A 73 34.47 15.36 -22.75
C GLN A 73 35.22 16.69 -22.62
N GLY A 74 35.71 17.28 -23.72
CA GLY A 74 36.43 18.54 -23.73
C GLY A 74 37.94 18.43 -23.51
N ASN A 75 38.52 17.23 -23.57
CA ASN A 75 39.97 17.05 -23.48
C ASN A 75 40.65 17.38 -24.82
N ILE A 76 41.76 18.12 -24.77
CA ILE A 76 42.51 18.49 -25.98
C ILE A 76 43.23 17.27 -26.55
N THR A 77 42.92 16.93 -27.80
CA THR A 77 43.57 15.85 -28.56
C THR A 77 44.61 16.40 -29.53
N GLN A 78 44.32 17.52 -30.20
CA GLN A 78 45.24 18.19 -31.13
C GLN A 78 45.09 19.71 -31.07
N LYS A 79 46.13 20.42 -31.51
CA LYS A 79 46.20 21.89 -31.56
C LYS A 79 46.88 22.36 -32.85
N PHE A 80 46.27 23.33 -33.51
CA PHE A 80 46.80 23.98 -34.71
C PHE A 80 46.90 25.50 -34.50
N ASP A 81 48.06 26.08 -34.79
CA ASP A 81 48.26 27.54 -34.78
C ASP A 81 48.09 28.04 -36.23
N VAL A 82 46.88 28.45 -36.59
CA VAL A 82 46.48 28.78 -37.97
C VAL A 82 46.74 30.24 -38.31
N SER A 83 46.42 31.14 -37.38
CA SER A 83 46.59 32.58 -37.53
C SER A 83 46.95 33.25 -36.20
N CYS A 84 47.16 34.57 -36.22
CA CYS A 84 47.32 35.39 -35.02
C CYS A 84 46.05 36.19 -34.67
N VAL A 85 44.97 36.00 -35.45
CA VAL A 85 43.69 36.69 -35.30
C VAL A 85 42.53 35.69 -35.36
N LYS A 86 41.31 36.18 -35.09
CA LYS A 86 40.09 35.37 -34.95
C LYS A 86 39.90 34.35 -36.09
N ILE A 87 39.68 33.09 -35.71
CA ILE A 87 39.16 32.07 -36.62
C ILE A 87 37.68 32.33 -36.84
N ASN A 88 37.26 32.51 -38.10
CA ASN A 88 35.89 32.87 -38.42
C ASN A 88 34.99 31.66 -38.59
N GLN A 89 35.46 30.61 -39.26
CA GLN A 89 34.70 29.39 -39.46
C GLN A 89 35.62 28.18 -39.61
N ILE A 90 35.16 27.04 -39.09
CA ILE A 90 35.71 25.71 -39.31
C ILE A 90 34.65 24.89 -40.03
N SER A 91 35.05 24.07 -40.99
CA SER A 91 34.19 23.12 -41.67
C SER A 91 34.87 21.77 -41.76
N LEU A 92 34.14 20.70 -41.46
CA LEU A 92 34.59 19.32 -41.60
C LEU A 92 33.88 18.65 -42.78
N ASP A 93 34.53 17.66 -43.38
CA ASP A 93 33.85 16.70 -44.25
C ASP A 93 33.11 15.66 -43.40
N GLU A 94 32.16 14.91 -43.99
CA GLU A 94 31.35 13.93 -43.25
C GLU A 94 32.16 12.75 -42.67
N SER A 95 33.40 12.56 -43.13
CA SER A 95 34.30 11.54 -42.57
C SER A 95 35.06 12.04 -41.34
N GLY A 96 35.15 13.37 -41.16
CA GLY A 96 35.95 14.02 -40.14
C GLY A 96 37.45 13.91 -40.39
N GLU A 97 37.88 13.59 -41.61
CA GLU A 97 39.30 13.43 -41.96
C GLU A 97 39.90 14.71 -42.56
N HIS A 98 39.06 15.61 -43.10
CA HIS A 98 39.49 16.85 -43.73
C HIS A 98 38.82 18.05 -43.08
N MET A 99 39.60 19.09 -42.83
CA MET A 99 39.17 20.30 -42.16
C MET A 99 39.51 21.52 -43.01
N GLY A 100 38.53 22.37 -43.19
CA GLY A 100 38.67 23.71 -43.73
C GLY A 100 38.61 24.76 -42.62
N VAL A 101 39.52 25.72 -42.62
CA VAL A 101 39.59 26.80 -41.64
C VAL A 101 39.79 28.14 -42.35
N CYS A 102 39.05 29.17 -41.93
CA CYS A 102 39.27 30.54 -42.38
C CYS A 102 39.38 31.53 -41.22
N SER A 103 40.05 32.67 -41.46
CA SER A 103 40.42 33.63 -40.42
C SER A 103 40.26 35.09 -40.86
N GLU A 104 40.24 35.98 -39.87
CA GLU A 104 39.98 37.40 -40.06
C GLU A 104 41.03 38.13 -40.90
N ASP A 105 42.28 37.66 -40.92
CA ASP A 105 43.37 38.18 -41.75
C ASP A 105 43.38 37.61 -43.17
N GLY A 106 42.34 36.85 -43.54
CA GLY A 106 42.16 36.37 -44.91
C GLY A 106 42.86 35.05 -45.22
N LYS A 107 43.42 34.33 -44.23
CA LYS A 107 43.97 32.99 -44.49
C LYS A 107 42.86 31.95 -44.62
N VAL A 108 43.00 31.09 -45.62
CA VAL A 108 42.17 29.92 -45.85
C VAL A 108 43.07 28.69 -45.95
N GLN A 109 42.78 27.69 -45.13
CA GLN A 109 43.48 26.41 -45.13
C GLN A 109 42.48 25.27 -45.27
N VAL A 110 42.78 24.29 -46.11
CA VAL A 110 42.02 23.02 -46.17
C VAL A 110 43.01 21.88 -46.14
N PHE A 111 42.98 21.07 -45.09
CA PHE A 111 43.99 20.03 -44.86
C PHE A 111 43.40 18.76 -44.25
N GLY A 112 44.10 17.65 -44.44
CA GLY A 112 43.77 16.39 -43.79
C GLY A 112 44.31 16.33 -42.36
N LEU A 113 43.53 15.79 -41.43
CA LEU A 113 43.96 15.59 -40.04
C LEU A 113 44.99 14.46 -39.89
N TYR A 114 44.92 13.47 -40.80
CA TYR A 114 45.80 12.30 -40.82
C TYR A 114 46.46 12.06 -42.19
N SER A 115 46.24 12.97 -43.14
CA SER A 115 46.79 12.89 -44.50
C SER A 115 47.70 14.08 -44.77
N GLY A 116 48.66 13.93 -45.69
CA GLY A 116 49.56 15.02 -46.11
C GLY A 116 48.94 15.98 -47.12
N GLU A 117 47.61 15.97 -47.30
CA GLU A 117 46.93 16.86 -48.24
C GLU A 117 46.69 18.23 -47.61
N GLU A 118 47.11 19.29 -48.29
CA GLU A 118 47.00 20.66 -47.79
C GLU A 118 46.75 21.64 -48.95
N PHE A 119 45.85 22.58 -48.72
CA PHE A 119 45.63 23.79 -49.49
C PHE A 119 45.82 24.98 -48.57
N HIS A 120 46.55 25.99 -49.03
CA HIS A 120 46.80 27.23 -48.30
C HIS A 120 46.74 28.42 -49.27
N GLU A 121 45.89 29.40 -48.96
CA GLU A 121 45.83 30.68 -49.69
C GLU A 121 45.57 31.82 -48.71
N THR A 122 46.20 32.97 -48.95
CA THR A 122 45.98 34.20 -48.17
C THR A 122 45.38 35.25 -49.08
N PHE A 123 44.19 35.74 -48.72
CA PHE A 123 43.46 36.75 -49.47
C PHE A 123 43.74 38.15 -48.92
N ASP A 124 43.70 39.17 -49.79
CA ASP A 124 43.86 40.58 -49.40
C ASP A 124 42.67 41.14 -48.60
N CYS A 125 41.70 40.30 -48.22
CA CYS A 125 40.52 40.72 -47.49
C CYS A 125 40.10 39.63 -46.48
N PRO A 126 39.40 40.03 -45.39
CA PRO A 126 38.89 39.06 -44.41
C PRO A 126 38.00 38.01 -45.06
N ILE A 127 38.26 36.75 -44.75
CA ILE A 127 37.44 35.63 -45.16
C ILE A 127 36.59 35.20 -43.97
N LYS A 128 35.27 35.22 -44.18
CA LYS A 128 34.28 35.01 -43.13
C LYS A 128 33.74 33.60 -43.09
N ILE A 129 33.75 32.92 -44.24
CA ILE A 129 33.07 31.64 -44.39
C ILE A 129 33.93 30.62 -45.13
N ILE A 130 33.75 29.35 -44.76
CA ILE A 130 34.31 28.20 -45.45
C ILE A 130 33.37 27.01 -45.30
N ALA A 131 33.17 26.24 -46.38
CA ALA A 131 32.54 24.93 -46.32
C ALA A 131 33.25 23.96 -47.27
N VAL A 132 33.73 22.83 -46.73
CA VAL A 132 34.32 21.75 -47.52
C VAL A 132 33.22 20.84 -48.06
N HIS A 133 33.47 20.22 -49.21
CA HIS A 133 32.52 19.27 -49.78
C HIS A 133 32.32 18.08 -48.80
N PRO A 134 31.08 17.60 -48.56
CA PRO A 134 30.78 16.52 -47.60
C PRO A 134 31.61 15.24 -47.78
N HIS A 135 31.88 14.84 -49.03
CA HIS A 135 32.75 13.72 -49.37
C HIS A 135 34.14 14.14 -49.88
N PHE A 136 34.78 15.12 -49.24
CA PHE A 136 36.07 15.69 -49.68
C PHE A 136 37.18 14.64 -49.86
N LEU A 137 37.14 13.51 -49.14
CA LEU A 137 38.06 12.39 -49.34
C LEU A 137 38.10 11.88 -50.79
N ARG A 138 36.97 11.88 -51.50
CA ARG A 138 36.88 11.38 -52.89
C ARG A 138 37.58 12.34 -53.84
N SER A 139 38.44 11.80 -54.71
CA SER A 139 39.22 12.60 -55.68
C SER A 139 38.34 13.46 -56.61
N SER A 140 37.15 13.00 -56.98
CA SER A 140 36.17 13.72 -57.79
C SER A 140 35.43 14.84 -57.04
N CYS A 141 35.52 14.86 -55.72
CA CYS A 141 34.78 15.74 -54.82
C CYS A 141 35.71 16.72 -54.08
N LYS A 142 36.94 16.89 -54.57
CA LYS A 142 37.94 17.83 -54.01
C LYS A 142 37.54 19.27 -54.33
N GLN A 143 36.57 19.75 -53.58
CA GLN A 143 35.95 21.06 -53.74
C GLN A 143 35.66 21.67 -52.38
N PHE A 144 35.74 22.99 -52.29
CA PHE A 144 35.29 23.73 -51.12
C PHE A 144 34.84 25.12 -51.56
N VAL A 145 33.99 25.76 -50.76
CA VAL A 145 33.61 27.16 -50.95
C VAL A 145 34.19 28.01 -49.84
N THR A 146 34.57 29.24 -50.17
CA THR A 146 35.01 30.22 -49.19
C THR A 146 34.66 31.62 -49.65
N GLY A 147 34.60 32.58 -48.73
CA GLY A 147 34.19 33.91 -49.11
C GLY A 147 34.12 34.97 -48.02
N GLY A 148 33.78 36.16 -48.48
CA GLY A 148 33.53 37.36 -47.69
C GLY A 148 32.67 38.30 -48.52
N LYS A 149 33.29 39.11 -49.39
CA LYS A 149 32.55 39.93 -50.38
C LYS A 149 32.06 39.14 -51.59
N LYS A 150 32.75 38.05 -51.94
CA LYS A 150 32.41 37.11 -53.02
C LYS A 150 32.32 35.70 -52.45
N LEU A 151 31.52 34.84 -53.08
CA LEU A 151 31.54 33.39 -52.86
C LEU A 151 32.40 32.77 -53.94
N LEU A 152 33.49 32.12 -53.54
CA LEU A 152 34.38 31.41 -54.44
C LEU A 152 34.21 29.91 -54.25
N LEU A 153 34.03 29.18 -55.35
CA LEU A 153 34.13 27.72 -55.39
C LEU A 153 35.51 27.33 -55.92
N PHE A 154 36.25 26.60 -55.10
CA PHE A 154 37.51 26.00 -55.46
C PHE A 154 37.29 24.53 -55.84
N GLU A 155 37.86 24.12 -56.98
CA GLU A 155 37.80 22.76 -57.48
C GLU A 155 39.21 22.27 -57.82
N ARG A 156 39.55 21.04 -57.39
CA ARG A 156 40.81 20.40 -57.77
C ARG A 156 40.69 19.77 -59.15
N SER A 157 41.43 20.34 -60.10
CA SER A 157 41.48 19.83 -61.47
C SER A 157 42.23 18.49 -61.56
N TRP A 158 42.08 17.80 -62.69
CA TRP A 158 42.77 16.54 -63.02
C TRP A 158 44.32 16.62 -62.95
N MET A 159 44.92 17.80 -63.08
CA MET A 159 46.37 18.03 -62.90
C MET A 159 46.75 18.31 -61.44
N SER A 160 45.87 18.04 -60.48
CA SER A 160 46.03 18.36 -59.05
C SER A 160 46.22 19.85 -58.74
N ARG A 161 45.82 20.75 -59.67
CA ARG A 161 45.82 22.19 -59.45
C ARG A 161 44.44 22.67 -59.01
N TRP A 162 44.41 23.59 -58.05
CA TRP A 162 43.20 24.26 -57.62
C TRP A 162 42.79 25.35 -58.62
N LYS A 163 41.50 25.40 -58.96
CA LYS A 163 40.91 26.44 -59.79
C LYS A 163 39.73 27.05 -59.03
N SER A 164 39.66 28.38 -59.00
CA SER A 164 38.53 29.10 -58.40
C SER A 164 37.53 29.58 -59.46
N SER A 165 36.26 29.66 -59.07
CA SER A 165 35.17 30.29 -59.82
C SER A 165 34.28 31.10 -58.88
N VAL A 166 33.72 32.20 -59.38
CA VAL A 166 32.82 33.05 -58.60
C VAL A 166 31.41 32.47 -58.68
N LEU A 167 30.88 31.98 -57.56
CA LEU A 167 29.48 31.54 -57.46
C LEU A 167 28.54 32.72 -57.24
N HIS A 168 28.99 33.74 -56.50
CA HIS A 168 28.20 34.92 -56.19
C HIS A 168 29.08 36.13 -55.89
N GLU A 169 28.65 37.30 -56.35
CA GLU A 169 29.26 38.59 -56.09
C GLU A 169 28.16 39.66 -56.07
N GLY A 170 28.27 40.62 -55.16
CA GLY A 170 27.23 41.64 -54.93
C GLY A 170 26.32 41.29 -53.75
N GLU A 171 25.29 42.11 -53.50
CA GLU A 171 24.28 41.89 -52.45
C GLU A 171 24.83 41.84 -50.99
N GLY A 172 26.02 42.38 -50.76
CA GLY A 172 26.63 42.50 -49.44
C GLY A 172 27.57 41.34 -49.08
N ASN A 173 27.97 41.29 -47.80
CA ASN A 173 28.90 40.27 -47.33
C ASN A 173 28.19 38.94 -47.11
N ILE A 174 28.87 37.85 -47.44
CA ILE A 174 28.44 36.49 -47.15
C ILE A 174 28.86 36.15 -45.71
N ARG A 175 27.88 35.72 -44.91
CA ARG A 175 28.07 35.54 -43.46
C ARG A 175 27.83 34.13 -42.96
N SER A 176 27.07 33.35 -43.72
CA SER A 176 26.79 31.96 -43.38
C SER A 176 26.82 31.12 -44.65
N VAL A 177 27.38 29.93 -44.54
CA VAL A 177 27.41 28.93 -45.60
C VAL A 177 27.33 27.54 -44.98
N LYS A 178 26.51 26.67 -45.58
CA LYS A 178 26.44 25.26 -45.22
C LYS A 178 26.30 24.43 -46.50
N TRP A 179 27.10 23.37 -46.60
CA TRP A 179 27.11 22.46 -47.75
C TRP A 179 26.56 21.10 -47.30
N ARG A 180 25.50 20.61 -47.96
CA ARG A 180 24.93 19.28 -47.74
C ARG A 180 24.69 18.57 -49.06
N GLY A 181 25.23 17.36 -49.20
CA GLY A 181 25.20 16.62 -50.48
C GLY A 181 25.68 17.47 -51.66
N HIS A 182 24.81 17.67 -52.64
CA HIS A 182 25.07 18.48 -53.84
C HIS A 182 24.57 19.93 -53.73
N LEU A 183 24.15 20.36 -52.55
CA LEU A 183 23.52 21.66 -52.31
C LEU A 183 24.41 22.55 -51.44
N ILE A 184 24.59 23.79 -51.87
CA ILE A 184 25.31 24.83 -51.13
C ILE A 184 24.32 25.94 -50.80
N ALA A 185 24.03 26.12 -49.52
CA ALA A 185 23.23 27.23 -49.01
C ALA A 185 24.15 28.34 -48.48
N TRP A 186 23.86 29.60 -48.81
CA TRP A 186 24.54 30.74 -48.22
C TRP A 186 23.61 31.92 -47.98
N ALA A 187 23.97 32.75 -47.00
CA ALA A 187 23.27 33.99 -46.67
C ALA A 187 24.18 35.22 -46.93
N ASN A 188 23.62 36.23 -47.60
CA ASN A 188 24.24 37.55 -47.80
C ASN A 188 23.39 38.65 -47.12
N ASN A 189 23.51 39.93 -47.47
CA ASN A 189 22.71 40.98 -46.81
C ASN A 189 21.24 41.02 -47.31
N MET A 190 20.93 40.38 -48.44
CA MET A 190 19.61 40.43 -49.08
C MET A 190 18.75 39.20 -48.83
N GLY A 191 19.36 38.04 -48.58
CA GLY A 191 18.61 36.80 -48.44
C GLY A 191 19.48 35.55 -48.46
N VAL A 192 18.80 34.40 -48.45
CA VAL A 192 19.40 33.06 -48.54
C VAL A 192 19.26 32.51 -49.95
N LYS A 193 20.31 31.87 -50.45
CA LYS A 193 20.36 31.25 -51.77
C LYS A 193 20.87 29.82 -51.63
N ILE A 194 20.41 28.96 -52.53
CA ILE A 194 20.84 27.56 -52.63
C ILE A 194 21.28 27.33 -54.08
N PHE A 195 22.47 26.76 -54.22
CA PHE A 195 23.08 26.36 -55.48
C PHE A 195 23.19 24.84 -55.53
N ASP A 196 22.69 24.26 -56.62
CA ASP A 196 22.86 22.85 -56.93
C ASP A 196 24.13 22.68 -57.77
N VAL A 197 25.12 22.02 -57.18
CA VAL A 197 26.44 21.78 -57.78
C VAL A 197 26.35 20.85 -58.99
N THR A 198 25.36 19.96 -59.03
CA THR A 198 25.16 19.00 -60.12
C THR A 198 24.66 19.70 -61.38
N SER A 199 23.61 20.52 -61.23
CA SER A 199 23.03 21.29 -62.34
C SER A 199 23.78 22.61 -62.62
N LYS A 200 24.67 23.02 -61.70
CA LYS A 200 25.40 24.29 -61.71
C LYS A 200 24.47 25.50 -61.80
N GLN A 201 23.33 25.42 -61.12
CA GLN A 201 22.30 26.44 -61.12
C GLN A 201 21.89 26.82 -59.70
N ARG A 202 21.53 28.10 -59.54
CA ARG A 202 20.87 28.58 -58.32
C ARG A 202 19.39 28.21 -58.40
N ILE A 203 18.89 27.54 -57.35
CA ILE A 203 17.53 26.99 -57.32
C ILE A 203 16.58 27.76 -56.39
N THR A 204 17.09 28.76 -55.66
CA THR A 204 16.27 29.61 -54.77
C THR A 204 16.83 31.00 -54.55
N ASN A 205 15.96 31.89 -54.09
CA ASN A 205 16.26 33.17 -53.48
C ASN A 205 15.20 33.47 -52.41
N VAL A 206 15.50 33.13 -51.15
CA VAL A 206 14.63 33.42 -50.00
C VAL A 206 14.98 34.82 -49.49
N PRO A 207 14.08 35.82 -49.62
CA PRO A 207 14.37 37.17 -49.17
C PRO A 207 14.45 37.23 -47.65
N ARG A 208 15.23 38.19 -47.16
CA ARG A 208 15.27 38.58 -45.76
C ARG A 208 13.99 39.33 -45.39
N ASP A 209 13.37 38.97 -44.26
CA ASP A 209 12.13 39.58 -43.81
C ASP A 209 12.37 40.97 -43.18
N ASP A 210 13.19 41.02 -42.12
CA ASP A 210 13.48 42.28 -41.43
C ASP A 210 14.75 42.94 -41.98
N VAL A 211 14.54 43.96 -42.83
CA VAL A 211 15.60 44.77 -43.42
C VAL A 211 16.19 45.81 -42.47
N SER A 212 15.51 46.10 -41.34
CA SER A 212 15.96 47.09 -40.35
C SER A 212 17.10 46.57 -39.48
N LEU A 213 17.09 45.26 -39.20
CA LEU A 213 18.17 44.61 -38.46
C LEU A 213 19.47 44.68 -39.26
N ARG A 214 20.60 44.77 -38.58
CA ARG A 214 21.91 44.70 -39.24
C ARG A 214 22.37 43.25 -39.39
N PRO A 215 22.67 42.74 -40.60
CA PRO A 215 23.12 41.35 -40.80
C PRO A 215 24.40 40.97 -40.07
N ASP A 216 25.21 41.96 -39.67
CA ASP A 216 26.41 41.73 -38.86
C ASP A 216 26.15 41.56 -37.38
N MET A 217 25.07 42.16 -36.86
CA MET A 217 24.66 42.06 -35.45
C MET A 217 23.76 40.84 -35.24
N TYR A 218 22.89 40.55 -36.22
CA TYR A 218 21.92 39.46 -36.22
C TYR A 218 22.20 38.55 -37.42
N PRO A 219 23.21 37.66 -37.30
CA PRO A 219 23.60 36.78 -38.40
C PRO A 219 22.49 35.76 -38.72
N CYS A 220 22.46 35.33 -39.98
CA CYS A 220 21.54 34.27 -40.42
C CYS A 220 22.07 32.90 -39.99
N SER A 221 21.25 32.15 -39.27
CA SER A 221 21.49 30.75 -38.92
C SER A 221 20.96 29.84 -40.01
N LEU A 222 21.83 29.00 -40.56
CA LEU A 222 21.49 28.02 -41.60
C LEU A 222 21.73 26.62 -41.04
N CYS A 223 20.72 25.76 -41.09
CA CYS A 223 20.81 24.38 -40.62
C CYS A 223 20.11 23.43 -41.58
N TRP A 224 20.83 22.42 -42.09
CA TRP A 224 20.21 21.34 -42.85
C TRP A 224 19.61 20.33 -41.87
N LYS A 225 18.30 20.09 -41.97
CA LYS A 225 17.62 19.03 -41.20
C LYS A 225 17.89 17.65 -41.80
N ASP A 226 17.91 17.60 -43.13
CA ASP A 226 18.18 16.41 -43.92
C ASP A 226 18.82 16.83 -45.27
N SER A 227 18.86 15.93 -46.26
CA SER A 227 19.49 16.20 -47.56
C SER A 227 18.73 17.18 -48.46
N VAL A 228 17.48 17.53 -48.13
CA VAL A 228 16.60 18.38 -48.94
C VAL A 228 15.88 19.48 -48.14
N THR A 229 15.92 19.44 -46.82
CA THR A 229 15.24 20.40 -45.94
C THR A 229 16.25 21.33 -45.27
N LEU A 230 16.20 22.61 -45.63
CA LEU A 230 16.99 23.68 -45.03
C LEU A 230 16.12 24.50 -44.07
N ILE A 231 16.58 24.69 -42.85
CA ILE A 231 15.99 25.61 -41.87
C ILE A 231 16.79 26.91 -41.89
N VAL A 232 16.08 28.02 -42.05
CA VAL A 232 16.63 29.38 -42.08
C VAL A 232 16.09 30.14 -40.88
N GLY A 233 16.98 30.61 -40.01
CA GLY A 233 16.66 31.50 -38.90
C GLY A 233 17.33 32.85 -39.10
N TRP A 234 16.57 33.94 -39.03
CA TRP A 234 17.15 35.28 -39.16
C TRP A 234 16.31 36.35 -38.46
N GLY A 235 16.90 37.01 -37.45
CA GLY A 235 16.13 37.88 -36.56
C GLY A 235 15.21 36.99 -35.73
N THR A 236 13.91 37.27 -35.74
CA THR A 236 12.88 36.41 -35.13
C THR A 236 12.24 35.42 -36.12
N SER A 237 12.56 35.52 -37.42
CA SER A 237 11.90 34.72 -38.46
C SER A 237 12.56 33.35 -38.64
N VAL A 238 11.74 32.29 -38.60
CA VAL A 238 12.12 30.93 -38.98
C VAL A 238 11.39 30.53 -40.26
N LYS A 239 12.13 29.98 -41.24
CA LYS A 239 11.59 29.41 -42.48
C LYS A 239 12.12 28.01 -42.70
N ILE A 240 11.21 27.05 -42.86
CA ILE A 240 11.54 25.67 -43.25
C ILE A 240 11.38 25.55 -44.77
N CYS A 241 12.50 25.32 -45.45
CA CYS A 241 12.61 25.32 -46.90
C CYS A 241 12.86 23.90 -47.41
N SER A 242 11.94 23.33 -48.18
CA SER A 242 12.08 22.01 -48.80
C SER A 242 12.49 22.13 -50.27
N VAL A 243 13.56 21.43 -50.65
CA VAL A 243 14.03 21.32 -52.03
C VAL A 243 13.23 20.23 -52.75
N LYS A 244 12.52 20.61 -53.81
CA LYS A 244 11.66 19.73 -54.60
C LYS A 244 12.14 19.64 -56.04
N GLU A 245 11.88 18.50 -56.69
CA GLU A 245 12.14 18.30 -58.11
C GLU A 245 10.95 18.77 -58.95
N ARG A 246 11.22 19.44 -60.08
CA ARG A 246 10.20 19.83 -61.04
C ARG A 246 9.82 18.66 -61.93
N HIS A 247 8.55 18.59 -62.34
CA HIS A 247 8.13 17.64 -63.35
C HIS A 247 8.73 17.97 -64.72
N ALA A 248 9.05 16.95 -65.52
CA ALA A 248 9.71 17.10 -66.82
C ALA A 248 8.97 18.04 -67.81
N GLY A 249 7.65 18.19 -67.67
CA GLY A 249 6.83 19.10 -68.49
C GLY A 249 6.98 20.58 -68.17
N GLU A 250 7.52 20.93 -67.00
CA GLU A 250 7.63 22.31 -66.48
C GLU A 250 9.03 22.92 -66.68
N MET A 251 9.98 22.15 -67.24
CA MET A 251 11.41 22.47 -67.28
C MET A 251 11.83 23.43 -68.41
N ARG A 252 10.91 24.14 -69.08
CA ARG A 252 11.33 25.12 -70.11
C ARG A 252 12.02 26.30 -69.43
N ASP A 253 13.35 26.33 -69.54
CA ASP A 253 14.28 27.36 -69.04
C ASP A 253 14.35 27.53 -67.51
N LEU A 254 13.75 26.63 -66.73
CA LEU A 254 13.79 26.63 -65.28
C LEU A 254 14.73 25.55 -64.73
N PRO A 255 15.36 25.76 -63.55
CA PRO A 255 16.16 24.74 -62.91
C PRO A 255 15.35 23.48 -62.59
N SER A 256 15.99 22.31 -62.64
CA SER A 256 15.35 21.01 -62.36
C SER A 256 14.81 20.88 -60.94
N ARG A 257 15.32 21.71 -60.01
CA ARG A 257 14.88 21.79 -58.62
C ARG A 257 14.40 23.19 -58.29
N TYR A 258 13.50 23.26 -57.33
CA TYR A 258 13.05 24.53 -56.73
C TYR A 258 12.93 24.37 -55.23
N VAL A 259 12.79 25.49 -54.53
CA VAL A 259 12.59 25.50 -53.08
C VAL A 259 11.18 25.97 -52.78
N GLU A 260 10.50 25.24 -51.92
CA GLU A 260 9.20 25.58 -51.35
C GLU A 260 9.37 25.87 -49.86
N ILE A 261 8.84 27.01 -49.40
CA ILE A 261 8.76 27.30 -47.97
C ILE A 261 7.54 26.53 -47.44
N VAL A 262 7.80 25.46 -46.68
CA VAL A 262 6.75 24.56 -46.17
C VAL A 262 6.20 25.00 -44.82
N SER A 263 6.95 25.84 -44.10
CA SER A 263 6.53 26.45 -42.84
C SER A 263 7.29 27.77 -42.64
N GLN A 264 6.60 28.77 -42.11
CA GLN A 264 7.17 30.06 -41.75
C GLN A 264 6.46 30.61 -40.52
N PHE A 265 7.22 31.04 -39.51
CA PHE A 265 6.70 31.60 -38.27
C PHE A 265 7.75 32.51 -37.60
N GLU A 266 7.34 33.24 -36.58
CA GLU A 266 8.22 34.12 -35.79
C GLU A 266 8.40 33.56 -34.36
N THR A 267 9.59 33.75 -33.81
CA THR A 267 9.94 33.47 -32.41
C THR A 267 9.87 34.75 -31.58
N GLU A 268 9.74 34.62 -30.27
CA GLU A 268 9.70 35.76 -29.35
C GLU A 268 11.04 36.53 -29.33
N PHE A 269 12.16 35.81 -29.46
CA PHE A 269 13.51 36.34 -29.30
C PHE A 269 14.36 36.20 -30.57
N TYR A 270 15.52 36.86 -30.59
CA TYR A 270 16.41 36.87 -31.74
C TYR A 270 17.20 35.56 -31.87
N ILE A 271 17.06 34.90 -33.01
CA ILE A 271 17.69 33.61 -33.30
C ILE A 271 19.20 33.79 -33.48
N SER A 272 19.95 33.05 -32.69
CA SER A 272 21.42 32.96 -32.73
C SER A 272 21.93 31.58 -33.13
N GLY A 273 21.07 30.56 -33.17
CA GLY A 273 21.42 29.23 -33.64
C GLY A 273 20.21 28.32 -33.80
N LEU A 274 20.34 27.29 -34.64
CA LEU A 274 19.28 26.33 -34.95
C LEU A 274 19.84 24.91 -35.01
N ALA A 275 19.10 23.94 -34.49
CA ALA A 275 19.42 22.52 -34.60
C ALA A 275 18.15 21.65 -34.71
N PRO A 276 18.13 20.61 -35.56
CA PRO A 276 17.00 19.71 -35.66
C PRO A 276 16.93 18.77 -34.45
N LEU A 277 15.73 18.48 -33.98
CA LEU A 277 15.44 17.41 -33.02
C LEU A 277 14.25 16.60 -33.54
N TRP A 278 14.52 15.55 -34.33
CA TRP A 278 13.47 14.76 -34.98
C TRP A 278 12.49 15.61 -35.81
N ASP A 279 11.24 15.71 -35.40
CA ASP A 279 10.19 16.56 -35.98
C ASP A 279 10.11 17.96 -35.35
N GLN A 280 10.81 18.19 -34.25
CA GLN A 280 10.95 19.45 -33.53
C GLN A 280 12.21 20.22 -33.97
N LEU A 281 12.32 21.45 -33.47
CA LEU A 281 13.41 22.37 -33.73
C LEU A 281 13.92 22.93 -32.40
N VAL A 282 15.24 22.91 -32.23
CA VAL A 282 15.92 23.59 -31.12
C VAL A 282 16.40 24.95 -31.59
N VAL A 283 16.01 26.00 -30.87
CA VAL A 283 16.31 27.40 -31.19
C VAL A 283 17.13 27.99 -30.05
N LEU A 284 18.34 28.46 -30.36
CA LEU A 284 19.12 29.27 -29.44
C LEU A 284 18.80 30.74 -29.67
N SER A 285 18.34 31.40 -28.62
CA SER A 285 17.76 32.73 -28.66
C SER A 285 18.60 33.72 -27.83
N TYR A 286 18.91 34.87 -28.42
CA TYR A 286 19.48 36.03 -27.73
C TYR A 286 18.34 36.91 -27.22
N VAL A 287 18.35 37.16 -25.91
CA VAL A 287 17.26 37.83 -25.20
C VAL A 287 17.71 39.22 -24.76
N LYS A 288 16.91 40.22 -25.11
CA LYS A 288 17.01 41.59 -24.63
C LYS A 288 15.75 41.92 -23.86
N GLU A 289 15.92 42.40 -22.64
CA GLU A 289 14.83 42.84 -21.79
C GLU A 289 14.98 44.34 -21.49
N VAL A 290 13.85 44.99 -21.24
CA VAL A 290 13.81 46.40 -20.85
C VAL A 290 13.52 46.46 -19.35
N SER A 291 14.41 47.10 -18.60
CA SER A 291 14.18 47.29 -17.16
C SER A 291 13.04 48.26 -16.92
N GLU A 292 11.99 47.81 -16.23
CA GLU A 292 10.83 48.66 -15.86
C GLU A 292 11.21 49.89 -15.04
N LYS A 293 12.30 49.81 -14.25
CA LYS A 293 12.75 50.88 -13.35
C LYS A 293 13.58 51.96 -14.05
N THR A 294 14.31 51.59 -15.10
CA THR A 294 15.34 52.46 -15.72
C THR A 294 15.10 52.73 -17.20
N GLU A 295 14.13 52.05 -17.81
CA GLU A 295 13.85 52.05 -19.25
C GLU A 295 15.08 51.70 -20.12
N SER A 296 16.16 51.16 -19.51
CA SER A 296 17.35 50.73 -20.24
C SER A 296 17.25 49.28 -20.65
N GLU A 297 17.63 48.99 -21.89
CA GLU A 297 17.83 47.62 -22.38
C GLU A 297 19.01 46.96 -21.66
N TYR A 298 18.83 45.73 -21.22
CA TYR A 298 19.92 44.87 -20.77
C TYR A 298 19.83 43.49 -21.43
N CYS A 299 20.97 42.81 -21.52
CA CYS A 299 21.04 41.45 -22.03
C CYS A 299 20.60 40.48 -20.94
N ALA A 300 19.51 39.76 -21.17
CA ALA A 300 19.08 38.69 -20.28
C ALA A 300 19.80 37.38 -20.63
N ARG A 301 19.54 36.33 -19.85
CA ARG A 301 20.07 35.00 -20.12
C ARG A 301 19.59 34.52 -21.50
N PRO A 302 20.46 33.99 -22.37
CA PRO A 302 20.02 33.42 -23.63
C PRO A 302 19.11 32.22 -23.36
N ARG A 303 18.17 31.96 -24.27
CA ARG A 303 17.22 30.86 -24.13
C ARG A 303 17.50 29.74 -25.11
N LEU A 304 17.25 28.51 -24.68
CA LEU A 304 17.21 27.35 -25.56
C LEU A 304 15.80 26.80 -25.57
N ASP A 305 15.14 26.97 -26.71
CA ASP A 305 13.74 26.63 -26.86
C ASP A 305 13.62 25.37 -27.73
N ILE A 306 12.81 24.41 -27.29
CA ILE A 306 12.34 23.30 -28.13
C ILE A 306 10.96 23.67 -28.61
N ILE A 307 10.81 23.79 -29.93
CA ILE A 307 9.54 24.15 -30.55
C ILE A 307 9.10 23.09 -31.55
N GLN A 308 7.79 22.91 -31.66
CA GLN A 308 7.16 22.11 -32.70
C GLN A 308 6.70 23.04 -33.82
N PRO A 309 7.32 23.01 -35.01
CA PRO A 309 6.87 23.78 -36.15
C PRO A 309 5.50 23.33 -36.64
N LEU A 310 4.61 24.29 -36.88
CA LEU A 310 3.35 24.14 -37.60
C LEU A 310 3.42 24.92 -38.92
N SER A 311 2.36 24.93 -39.73
CA SER A 311 2.41 25.56 -41.06
C SER A 311 2.72 27.06 -41.02
N GLU A 312 2.11 27.81 -40.10
CA GLU A 312 2.24 29.28 -39.98
C GLU A 312 2.60 29.74 -38.55
N THR A 313 2.71 28.79 -37.61
CA THR A 313 2.98 29.05 -36.19
C THR A 313 3.95 27.99 -35.64
N CYS A 314 4.32 28.11 -34.39
CA CYS A 314 5.00 27.06 -33.64
C CYS A 314 4.33 26.87 -32.28
N GLU A 315 4.45 25.66 -31.74
CA GLU A 315 4.09 25.35 -30.36
C GLU A 315 5.38 25.23 -29.53
N GLU A 316 5.43 25.91 -28.39
CA GLU A 316 6.55 25.79 -27.46
C GLU A 316 6.42 24.50 -26.65
N ILE A 317 7.46 23.67 -26.67
CA ILE A 317 7.52 22.39 -25.94
C ILE A 317 8.36 22.54 -24.66
N SER A 318 9.39 23.38 -24.70
CA SER A 318 10.27 23.69 -23.57
C SER A 318 10.96 25.02 -23.85
N SER A 319 11.13 25.87 -22.83
CA SER A 319 11.92 27.10 -22.91
C SER A 319 12.80 27.23 -21.68
N ASP A 320 14.12 27.14 -21.87
CA ASP A 320 15.08 27.16 -20.76
C ASP A 320 16.00 28.38 -20.83
N ALA A 321 16.03 29.18 -19.76
CA ALA A 321 16.98 30.28 -19.61
C ALA A 321 18.37 29.77 -19.19
N LEU A 322 19.38 29.96 -20.04
CA LEU A 322 20.71 29.39 -19.87
C LEU A 322 21.61 30.27 -19.00
N THR A 323 22.31 29.63 -18.06
CA THR A 323 23.35 30.31 -17.26
C THR A 323 24.71 30.21 -17.95
N VAL A 324 24.91 31.03 -18.98
CA VAL A 324 26.15 31.15 -19.78
C VAL A 324 27.07 32.21 -19.17
N ARG A 325 28.38 31.91 -19.00
CA ARG A 325 29.31 32.90 -18.44
C ARG A 325 29.48 34.13 -19.35
N GLY A 326 29.37 35.32 -18.77
CA GLY A 326 29.54 36.58 -19.49
C GLY A 326 28.37 36.96 -20.40
N PHE A 327 27.19 36.35 -20.21
CA PHE A 327 26.02 36.58 -21.06
C PHE A 327 25.62 38.06 -21.18
N GLN A 328 25.89 38.87 -20.15
CA GLN A 328 25.59 40.30 -20.11
C GLN A 328 26.37 41.12 -21.15
N GLU A 329 27.57 40.65 -21.51
CA GLU A 329 28.48 41.32 -22.46
C GLU A 329 28.31 40.80 -23.90
N ASN A 330 27.62 39.66 -24.08
CA ASN A 330 27.50 38.99 -25.38
C ASN A 330 26.40 39.62 -26.24
N GLU A 331 26.63 39.66 -27.55
CA GLU A 331 25.63 40.02 -28.55
C GLU A 331 25.05 38.76 -29.23
N CYS A 332 23.98 38.91 -30.01
CA CYS A 332 23.38 37.82 -30.79
C CYS A 332 24.40 37.05 -31.65
N ARG A 333 25.38 37.75 -32.24
CA ARG A 333 26.41 37.13 -33.08
C ARG A 333 27.45 36.31 -32.34
N ASP A 334 27.55 36.45 -31.02
CA ASP A 334 28.55 35.78 -30.20
C ASP A 334 28.09 34.38 -29.77
N TYR A 335 26.80 34.08 -29.94
CA TYR A 335 26.22 32.78 -29.66
C TYR A 335 26.17 31.91 -30.93
N HIS A 336 26.52 30.64 -30.77
CA HIS A 336 26.38 29.63 -31.80
C HIS A 336 25.77 28.35 -31.22
N LEU A 337 24.91 27.70 -32.01
CA LEU A 337 24.34 26.39 -31.69
C LEU A 337 24.89 25.37 -32.68
N GLU A 338 25.64 24.39 -32.19
CA GLU A 338 26.16 23.28 -32.98
C GLU A 338 25.58 21.96 -32.47
N HIS A 339 25.47 20.96 -33.34
CA HIS A 339 24.92 19.65 -33.01
C HIS A 339 25.60 18.56 -33.85
N SER A 340 25.47 17.30 -33.43
CA SER A 340 25.88 16.13 -34.20
C SER A 340 24.67 15.48 -34.85
N GLU A 341 24.81 14.96 -36.08
CA GLU A 341 23.72 14.22 -36.73
C GLU A 341 23.48 12.89 -36.00
N GLY A 342 22.23 12.65 -35.60
CA GLY A 342 21.80 11.39 -34.97
C GLY A 342 21.96 11.34 -33.45
N GLU A 343 22.51 12.39 -32.82
CA GLU A 343 22.57 12.52 -31.36
C GLU A 343 21.78 13.74 -30.90
N SER A 344 20.99 13.59 -29.84
CA SER A 344 20.29 14.70 -29.18
C SER A 344 21.23 15.50 -28.26
N LEU A 345 22.36 15.95 -28.80
CA LEU A 345 23.38 16.74 -28.12
C LEU A 345 23.53 18.10 -28.80
N PHE A 346 23.34 19.17 -28.02
CA PHE A 346 23.41 20.53 -28.50
C PHE A 346 24.51 21.30 -27.77
N TYR A 347 25.39 21.95 -28.52
CA TYR A 347 26.50 22.71 -28.00
C TYR A 347 26.24 24.20 -28.17
N ILE A 348 26.03 24.87 -27.05
CA ILE A 348 25.84 26.32 -26.94
C ILE A 348 27.22 26.94 -26.72
N VAL A 349 27.72 27.61 -27.74
CA VAL A 349 29.05 28.21 -27.75
C VAL A 349 28.92 29.71 -27.57
N SER A 350 29.71 30.26 -26.66
CA SER A 350 29.89 31.69 -26.43
C SER A 350 31.38 31.99 -26.23
N PRO A 351 31.82 33.26 -26.30
CA PRO A 351 33.24 33.59 -26.20
C PRO A 351 33.92 33.10 -24.91
N ARG A 352 33.16 33.03 -23.80
CA ARG A 352 33.68 32.66 -22.46
C ARG A 352 33.15 31.33 -21.93
N ASP A 353 32.31 30.62 -22.69
CA ASP A 353 31.69 29.39 -22.21
C ASP A 353 31.26 28.45 -23.34
N VAL A 354 31.28 27.15 -23.05
CA VAL A 354 30.67 26.13 -23.90
C VAL A 354 29.78 25.26 -23.01
N VAL A 355 28.48 25.32 -23.25
CA VAL A 355 27.46 24.55 -22.51
C VAL A 355 26.88 23.49 -23.43
N VAL A 356 26.73 22.27 -22.93
CA VAL A 356 26.15 21.13 -23.63
C VAL A 356 24.76 20.88 -23.07
N ALA A 357 23.75 20.92 -23.93
CA ALA A 357 22.39 20.50 -23.61
C ALA A 357 22.15 19.07 -24.13
N LYS A 358 21.51 18.24 -23.30
CA LYS A 358 21.18 16.85 -23.61
C LYS A 358 19.73 16.57 -23.22
N GLU A 359 19.04 15.72 -23.97
CA GLU A 359 17.75 15.19 -23.50
C GLU A 359 17.93 14.47 -22.15
N ARG A 360 16.96 14.70 -21.24
CA ARG A 360 16.94 14.00 -19.96
C ARG A 360 16.62 12.53 -20.16
N ASP A 361 17.35 11.69 -19.46
CA ASP A 361 17.11 10.25 -19.40
C ASP A 361 16.27 9.87 -18.16
N GLN A 362 16.01 8.57 -18.01
CA GLN A 362 15.21 8.05 -16.89
C GLN A 362 15.89 8.23 -15.53
N ASP A 363 17.22 8.24 -15.47
CA ASP A 363 17.92 8.55 -14.23
C ASP A 363 17.74 10.03 -13.86
N ASP A 364 17.78 10.93 -14.85
CA ASP A 364 17.55 12.36 -14.62
C ASP A 364 16.12 12.65 -14.15
N HIS A 365 15.13 11.94 -14.69
CA HIS A 365 13.74 12.03 -14.22
C HIS A 365 13.61 11.63 -12.73
N ILE A 366 14.27 10.55 -12.33
CA ILE A 366 14.29 10.11 -10.94
C ILE A 366 14.99 11.15 -10.04
N ASP A 367 16.13 11.70 -10.46
CA ASP A 367 16.82 12.76 -9.71
C ASP A 367 15.90 13.96 -9.48
N TRP A 368 15.18 14.40 -10.52
CA TRP A 368 14.24 15.52 -10.40
C TRP A 368 13.10 15.22 -9.41
N LEU A 369 12.52 14.01 -9.47
CA LEU A 369 11.48 13.60 -8.52
C LEU A 369 12.01 13.55 -7.08
N LEU A 370 13.23 13.08 -6.87
CA LEU A 370 13.87 13.04 -5.56
C LEU A 370 14.17 14.45 -5.02
N GLU A 371 14.68 15.35 -5.83
CA GLU A 371 14.92 16.76 -5.48
C GLU A 371 13.63 17.46 -5.05
N LYS A 372 12.52 17.19 -5.76
CA LYS A 372 11.18 17.70 -5.41
C LYS A 372 10.49 16.89 -4.29
N LYS A 373 11.20 15.96 -3.63
CA LYS A 373 10.70 15.11 -2.54
C LYS A 373 9.47 14.27 -2.93
N LYS A 374 9.27 14.00 -4.23
CA LYS A 374 8.22 13.14 -4.81
C LYS A 374 8.67 11.68 -4.82
N TYR A 375 9.00 11.16 -3.64
CA TYR A 375 9.62 9.84 -3.49
C TYR A 375 8.74 8.67 -3.96
N GLU A 376 7.41 8.79 -3.83
CA GLU A 376 6.50 7.74 -4.29
C GLU A 376 6.51 7.62 -5.81
N GLU A 377 6.42 8.75 -6.51
CA GLU A 377 6.55 8.81 -7.98
C GLU A 377 7.94 8.34 -8.42
N ALA A 378 9.00 8.76 -7.71
CA ALA A 378 10.37 8.32 -8.00
C ALA A 378 10.52 6.81 -7.90
N LEU A 379 9.94 6.19 -6.86
CA LEU A 379 9.96 4.75 -6.68
C LEU A 379 9.16 4.02 -7.78
N MET A 380 8.00 4.54 -8.18
CA MET A 380 7.21 3.96 -9.27
C MET A 380 7.95 4.06 -10.61
N ALA A 381 8.51 5.23 -10.94
CA ALA A 381 9.32 5.42 -12.14
C ALA A 381 10.50 4.46 -12.15
N ALA A 382 11.16 4.28 -11.00
CA ALA A 382 12.28 3.36 -10.85
C ALA A 382 11.90 1.89 -11.06
N GLU A 383 10.74 1.48 -10.55
CA GLU A 383 10.20 0.12 -10.72
C GLU A 383 9.82 -0.17 -12.18
N ILE A 384 9.21 0.79 -12.88
CA ILE A 384 8.81 0.65 -14.29
C ILE A 384 10.03 0.57 -15.22
N SER A 385 11.00 1.45 -14.99
CA SER A 385 12.16 1.64 -15.87
C SER A 385 13.41 0.87 -15.43
N GLN A 386 13.27 -0.21 -14.63
CA GLN A 386 14.39 -0.92 -13.98
C GLN A 386 15.55 -1.32 -14.93
N LYS A 387 15.27 -1.61 -16.20
CA LYS A 387 16.29 -1.99 -17.19
C LYS A 387 17.11 -0.82 -17.74
N ASN A 388 16.58 0.39 -17.66
CA ASN A 388 17.13 1.58 -18.29
C ASN A 388 17.87 2.50 -17.30
N ILE A 389 17.67 2.29 -16.01
CA ILE A 389 18.27 3.06 -14.91
C ILE A 389 19.67 2.54 -14.62
N LYS A 390 20.64 3.44 -14.50
CA LYS A 390 22.06 3.13 -14.29
C LYS A 390 22.61 3.71 -12.99
N ARG A 391 22.12 4.88 -12.57
CA ARG A 391 22.63 5.61 -11.39
C ARG A 391 21.86 5.23 -10.12
N HIS A 392 20.56 4.97 -10.23
CA HIS A 392 19.70 4.75 -9.07
C HIS A 392 19.41 3.29 -8.78
N LYS A 393 19.38 2.92 -7.49
CA LYS A 393 18.87 1.62 -7.03
C LYS A 393 17.51 1.82 -6.38
N ILE A 394 16.55 0.96 -6.74
CA ILE A 394 15.19 0.95 -6.18
C ILE A 394 15.21 0.92 -4.64
N LEU A 395 16.14 0.14 -4.06
CA LEU A 395 16.31 0.05 -2.62
C LEU A 395 16.70 1.39 -1.99
N ASP A 396 17.62 2.13 -2.61
CA ASP A 396 18.12 3.40 -2.07
C ASP A 396 17.03 4.48 -2.12
N ILE A 397 16.27 4.54 -3.23
CA ILE A 397 15.07 5.40 -3.36
C ILE A 397 14.03 5.03 -2.29
N GLY A 398 13.77 3.74 -2.10
CA GLY A 398 12.81 3.26 -1.12
C GLY A 398 13.22 3.61 0.32
N LEU A 399 14.49 3.47 0.67
CA LEU A 399 15.00 3.86 1.98
C LEU A 399 14.91 5.39 2.19
N ALA A 400 15.22 6.19 1.16
CA ALA A 400 15.03 7.63 1.21
C ALA A 400 13.55 8.00 1.43
N TYR A 401 12.63 7.29 0.77
CA TYR A 401 11.20 7.48 0.96
C TYR A 401 10.74 7.17 2.39
N ILE A 402 11.19 6.03 2.95
CA ILE A 402 10.87 5.66 4.34
C ILE A 402 11.39 6.73 5.30
N ASN A 403 12.63 7.19 5.14
CA ASN A 403 13.21 8.24 6.00
C ASN A 403 12.40 9.54 5.92
N HIS A 404 12.01 9.98 4.71
CA HIS A 404 11.19 11.17 4.52
C HIS A 404 9.82 11.07 5.21
N LEU A 405 9.16 9.91 5.15
CA LEU A 405 7.90 9.67 5.85
C LEU A 405 8.08 9.72 7.38
N VAL A 406 9.18 9.16 7.89
CA VAL A 406 9.53 9.21 9.32
C VAL A 406 9.79 10.66 9.76
N GLU A 407 10.53 11.44 8.97
CA GLU A 407 10.81 12.86 9.23
C GLU A 407 9.54 13.72 9.25
N LYS A 408 8.55 13.40 8.40
CA LYS A 408 7.22 14.04 8.41
C LYS A 408 6.31 13.60 9.57
N GLY A 409 6.68 12.55 10.31
CA GLY A 409 5.86 11.97 11.37
C GLY A 409 4.77 11.00 10.88
N GLU A 410 4.80 10.58 9.62
CA GLU A 410 3.86 9.63 9.01
C GLU A 410 4.29 8.18 9.25
N TYR A 411 4.41 7.77 10.52
CA TYR A 411 5.01 6.50 10.92
C TYR A 411 4.29 5.26 10.39
N ASP A 412 2.96 5.26 10.35
CA ASP A 412 2.18 4.14 9.81
C ASP A 412 2.40 3.96 8.29
N ALA A 413 2.56 5.06 7.56
CA ALA A 413 2.86 5.02 6.14
C ALA A 413 4.28 4.49 5.90
N ALA A 414 5.26 4.98 6.67
CA ALA A 414 6.63 4.49 6.64
C ALA A 414 6.71 2.98 6.91
N ALA A 415 6.05 2.53 7.98
CA ALA A 415 5.99 1.12 8.38
C ALA A 415 5.39 0.21 7.30
N ARG A 416 4.31 0.65 6.61
CA ARG A 416 3.74 -0.08 5.47
C ARG A 416 4.75 -0.25 4.34
N LYS A 417 5.50 0.81 4.02
CA LYS A 417 6.47 0.79 2.91
C LYS A 417 7.67 -0.11 3.21
N CYS A 418 8.06 -0.26 4.49
CA CYS A 418 9.10 -1.20 4.92
C CYS A 418 8.87 -2.63 4.40
N GLN A 419 7.62 -3.12 4.40
CA GLN A 419 7.31 -4.48 3.95
C GLN A 419 7.73 -4.75 2.50
N LYS A 420 7.46 -3.78 1.60
CA LYS A 420 7.78 -3.90 0.18
C LYS A 420 9.25 -3.63 -0.10
N ILE A 421 9.83 -2.60 0.54
CA ILE A 421 11.17 -2.08 0.23
C ILE A 421 12.27 -2.94 0.84
N LEU A 422 12.14 -3.33 2.11
CA LEU A 422 13.16 -4.12 2.81
C LEU A 422 13.12 -5.59 2.37
N GLY A 423 11.94 -6.08 1.98
CA GLY A 423 11.73 -7.41 1.43
C GLY A 423 12.33 -8.50 2.33
N LYS A 424 13.28 -9.27 1.79
CA LYS A 424 13.95 -10.38 2.50
C LYS A 424 15.25 -10.00 3.22
N ASN A 425 15.60 -8.72 3.27
CA ASN A 425 16.85 -8.30 3.90
C ASN A 425 16.69 -8.15 5.41
N ALA A 426 17.04 -9.19 6.16
CA ALA A 426 16.94 -9.21 7.62
C ALA A 426 17.74 -8.09 8.29
N ALA A 427 18.94 -7.76 7.78
CA ALA A 427 19.79 -6.73 8.39
C ALA A 427 19.17 -5.32 8.26
N LEU A 428 18.52 -5.03 7.13
CA LEU A 428 17.81 -3.77 6.93
C LEU A 428 16.55 -3.69 7.79
N TRP A 429 15.80 -4.79 7.91
CA TRP A 429 14.68 -4.86 8.86
C TRP A 429 15.12 -4.57 10.29
N GLU A 430 16.19 -5.21 10.76
CA GLU A 430 16.72 -4.96 12.11
C GLU A 430 17.10 -3.48 12.29
N TYR A 431 17.79 -2.89 11.32
CA TYR A 431 18.20 -1.49 11.34
C TYR A 431 17.01 -0.52 11.40
N GLU A 432 16.00 -0.72 10.54
CA GLU A 432 14.81 0.14 10.53
C GLU A 432 13.99 -0.03 11.82
N VAL A 433 13.88 -1.24 12.38
CA VAL A 433 13.21 -1.42 13.68
C VAL A 433 13.94 -0.68 14.81
N TYR A 434 15.28 -0.65 14.80
CA TYR A 434 16.02 0.17 15.77
C TYR A 434 15.73 1.67 15.62
N LYS A 435 15.63 2.20 14.39
CA LYS A 435 15.21 3.60 14.17
C LYS A 435 13.81 3.86 14.73
N PHE A 436 12.84 2.99 14.44
CA PHE A 436 11.48 3.11 14.97
C PHE A 436 11.45 3.05 16.51
N LYS A 437 12.37 2.28 17.13
CA LYS A 437 12.54 2.27 18.58
C LYS A 437 13.06 3.59 19.13
N GLU A 438 14.07 4.17 18.52
CA GLU A 438 14.68 5.44 18.99
C GLU A 438 13.67 6.59 19.00
N ILE A 439 12.73 6.60 18.06
CA ILE A 439 11.65 7.60 17.97
C ILE A 439 10.38 7.19 18.75
N GLY A 440 10.38 6.04 19.45
CA GLY A 440 9.24 5.58 20.26
C GLY A 440 8.01 5.13 19.45
N GLN A 441 8.22 4.58 18.26
CA GLN A 441 7.17 4.18 17.31
C GLN A 441 7.23 2.68 16.96
N LEU A 442 7.71 1.80 17.85
CA LEU A 442 7.73 0.35 17.55
C LEU A 442 6.33 -0.20 17.28
N LYS A 443 5.30 0.42 17.87
CA LYS A 443 3.91 0.03 17.64
C LYS A 443 3.51 0.12 16.16
N ALA A 444 3.95 1.16 15.44
CA ALA A 444 3.61 1.39 14.03
C ALA A 444 4.20 0.32 13.11
N ILE A 445 5.44 -0.12 13.37
CA ILE A 445 6.13 -1.15 12.56
C ILE A 445 5.75 -2.58 12.95
N SER A 446 5.26 -2.80 14.18
CA SER A 446 4.96 -4.13 14.72
C SER A 446 4.05 -5.02 13.85
N PRO A 447 3.00 -4.52 13.15
CA PRO A 447 2.13 -5.37 12.35
C PRO A 447 2.84 -5.97 11.13
N TYR A 448 3.88 -5.28 10.63
CA TYR A 448 4.58 -5.59 9.39
C TYR A 448 5.87 -6.39 9.61
N LEU A 449 6.26 -6.65 10.87
CA LEU A 449 7.45 -7.43 11.17
C LEU A 449 7.38 -8.82 10.52
N PRO A 450 8.46 -9.28 9.86
CA PRO A 450 8.54 -10.62 9.30
C PRO A 450 8.23 -11.70 10.35
N ARG A 451 7.40 -12.68 9.99
CA ARG A 451 7.03 -13.83 10.86
C ARG A 451 7.49 -15.18 10.29
N GLY A 452 8.25 -15.15 9.19
CA GLY A 452 8.63 -16.28 8.36
C GLY A 452 9.97 -16.00 7.71
N ASP A 453 10.14 -16.20 6.40
CA ASP A 453 11.38 -15.84 5.70
C ASP A 453 11.39 -14.33 5.32
N PRO A 454 12.26 -13.48 5.90
CA PRO A 454 13.35 -13.78 6.84
C PRO A 454 12.91 -13.72 8.31
N VAL A 455 13.45 -14.59 9.18
CA VAL A 455 13.22 -14.51 10.63
C VAL A 455 14.25 -13.57 11.22
N LEU A 456 13.80 -12.55 11.96
CA LEU A 456 14.69 -11.59 12.61
C LEU A 456 15.26 -12.16 13.92
N LYS A 457 16.25 -11.49 14.51
CA LYS A 457 16.74 -11.87 15.84
C LYS A 457 15.63 -11.81 16.90
N PRO A 458 15.56 -12.76 17.86
CA PRO A 458 14.55 -12.79 18.91
C PRO A 458 14.39 -11.47 19.69
N LEU A 459 15.52 -10.78 19.92
CA LEU A 459 15.56 -9.49 20.60
C LEU A 459 14.65 -8.42 19.95
N ILE A 460 14.46 -8.47 18.62
CA ILE A 460 13.58 -7.54 17.89
C ILE A 460 12.12 -7.72 18.29
N TYR A 461 11.65 -8.96 18.35
CA TYR A 461 10.29 -9.27 18.78
C TYR A 461 10.12 -8.97 20.27
N GLU A 462 11.12 -9.31 21.09
CA GLU A 462 11.11 -9.06 22.53
C GLU A 462 11.02 -7.57 22.88
N MET A 463 11.77 -6.70 22.19
CA MET A 463 11.69 -5.25 22.44
C MET A 463 10.32 -4.68 22.05
N THR A 464 9.74 -5.13 20.94
CA THR A 464 8.40 -4.70 20.52
C THR A 464 7.35 -5.16 21.52
N LEU A 465 7.39 -6.42 21.95
CA LEU A 465 6.48 -6.95 22.98
C LEU A 465 6.60 -6.18 24.29
N HIS A 466 7.82 -5.82 24.71
CA HIS A 466 8.04 -5.04 25.92
C HIS A 466 7.42 -3.62 25.82
N GLU A 467 7.49 -2.96 24.67
CA GLU A 467 6.89 -1.63 24.49
C GLU A 467 5.36 -1.67 24.59
N PHE A 468 4.73 -2.70 24.02
CA PHE A 468 3.29 -2.94 24.23
C PHE A 468 2.99 -3.25 25.70
N LEU A 469 3.80 -4.06 26.37
CA LEU A 469 3.56 -4.41 27.78
C LEU A 469 3.61 -3.19 28.72
N GLU A 470 4.33 -2.13 28.40
CA GLU A 470 4.36 -0.90 29.22
C GLU A 470 3.11 -0.03 29.07
N SER A 471 2.39 -0.11 27.95
CA SER A 471 1.39 0.91 27.58
C SER A 471 0.07 0.38 27.00
N ASP A 472 0.03 -0.86 26.52
CA ASP A 472 -1.12 -1.48 25.83
C ASP A 472 -1.14 -3.01 26.01
N TYR A 473 -1.83 -3.47 27.05
CA TYR A 473 -1.98 -4.89 27.36
C TYR A 473 -2.82 -5.66 26.34
N GLU A 474 -3.79 -5.03 25.67
CA GLU A 474 -4.64 -5.67 24.67
C GLU A 474 -3.89 -5.87 23.35
N GLY A 475 -3.10 -4.86 22.94
CA GLY A 475 -2.18 -4.97 21.82
C GLY A 475 -1.12 -6.06 22.06
N PHE A 476 -0.52 -6.08 23.25
CA PHE A 476 0.40 -7.15 23.67
C PHE A 476 -0.26 -8.54 23.55
N ALA A 477 -1.46 -8.71 24.11
CA ALA A 477 -2.20 -9.98 24.05
C ALA A 477 -2.56 -10.39 22.61
N THR A 478 -2.74 -9.43 21.70
CA THR A 478 -2.98 -9.70 20.28
C THR A 478 -1.72 -10.18 19.58
N LEU A 479 -0.58 -9.53 19.82
CA LEU A 479 0.71 -9.95 19.25
C LEU A 479 1.10 -11.36 19.69
N ILE A 480 0.93 -11.72 20.98
CA ILE A 480 1.23 -13.08 21.47
C ILE A 480 0.39 -14.16 20.77
N ARG A 481 -0.87 -13.86 20.41
CA ARG A 481 -1.73 -14.80 19.68
C ARG A 481 -1.37 -14.92 18.20
N GLU A 482 -0.87 -13.84 17.61
CA GLU A 482 -0.52 -13.79 16.19
C GLU A 482 0.90 -14.29 15.89
N TRP A 483 1.84 -14.06 16.81
CA TRP A 483 3.25 -14.35 16.59
C TRP A 483 3.57 -15.80 16.99
N PRO A 484 4.18 -16.60 16.10
CA PRO A 484 4.75 -17.89 16.46
C PRO A 484 5.70 -17.75 17.65
N GLY A 485 5.57 -18.61 18.66
CA GLY A 485 6.36 -18.52 19.90
C GLY A 485 7.84 -18.90 19.76
N ASP A 486 8.29 -19.28 18.56
CA ASP A 486 9.69 -19.47 18.19
C ASP A 486 10.37 -18.16 17.72
N LEU A 487 9.60 -17.08 17.52
CA LEU A 487 10.15 -15.77 17.17
C LEU A 487 10.82 -15.05 18.34
N TYR A 488 10.49 -15.40 19.59
CA TYR A 488 11.01 -14.73 20.79
C TYR A 488 11.33 -15.75 21.89
N ASN A 489 12.14 -15.36 22.88
CA ASN A 489 12.36 -16.18 24.04
C ASN A 489 11.17 -16.11 25.01
N ASN A 490 10.30 -17.13 24.98
CA ASN A 490 9.10 -17.19 25.81
C ASN A 490 9.41 -17.02 27.32
N SER A 491 10.52 -17.56 27.82
CA SER A 491 10.89 -17.44 29.24
C SER A 491 11.11 -15.98 29.68
N VAL A 492 11.67 -15.15 28.80
CA VAL A 492 11.91 -13.72 29.05
C VAL A 492 10.58 -12.97 29.11
N ILE A 493 9.68 -13.26 28.16
CA ILE A 493 8.34 -12.64 28.12
C ILE A 493 7.50 -13.04 29.33
N VAL A 494 7.51 -14.32 29.71
CA VAL A 494 6.83 -14.80 30.93
C VAL A 494 7.33 -14.09 32.18
N GLN A 495 8.64 -13.86 32.30
CA GLN A 495 9.21 -13.12 33.43
C GLN A 495 8.75 -11.64 33.43
N ALA A 496 8.70 -11.00 32.27
CA ALA A 496 8.21 -9.63 32.15
C ALA A 496 6.72 -9.50 32.54
N VAL A 497 5.85 -10.39 32.01
CA VAL A 497 4.41 -10.41 32.34
C VAL A 497 4.19 -10.66 33.84
N ARG A 498 4.93 -11.59 34.45
CA ARG A 498 4.91 -11.81 35.90
C ARG A 498 5.33 -10.57 36.68
N GLY A 499 6.28 -9.78 36.17
CA GLY A 499 6.69 -8.51 36.74
C GLY A 499 5.54 -7.49 36.81
N HIS A 500 4.75 -7.37 35.74
CA HIS A 500 3.57 -6.49 35.70
C HIS A 500 2.43 -7.02 36.60
N LEU A 501 2.20 -8.33 36.61
CA LEU A 501 1.20 -8.95 37.50
C LEU A 501 1.53 -8.83 39.00
N LYS A 502 2.79 -8.58 39.38
CA LYS A 502 3.12 -8.23 40.77
C LYS A 502 2.59 -6.85 41.17
N LYS A 503 2.47 -5.92 40.21
CA LYS A 503 1.91 -4.58 40.42
C LYS A 503 0.39 -4.60 40.33
N ASP A 504 -0.16 -5.38 39.40
CA ASP A 504 -1.60 -5.54 39.17
C ASP A 504 -1.97 -7.03 39.07
N SER A 505 -2.18 -7.65 40.22
CA SER A 505 -2.38 -9.12 40.33
C SER A 505 -3.72 -9.63 39.80
N GLN A 506 -4.68 -8.74 39.55
CA GLN A 506 -6.02 -9.09 39.09
C GLN A 506 -6.27 -8.73 37.63
N ASN A 507 -5.22 -8.31 36.91
CA ASN A 507 -5.34 -7.96 35.50
C ASN A 507 -5.73 -9.17 34.65
N ARG A 508 -6.99 -9.22 34.22
CA ARG A 508 -7.56 -10.37 33.51
C ARG A 508 -6.88 -10.61 32.16
N THR A 509 -6.53 -9.55 31.44
CA THR A 509 -5.87 -9.63 30.13
C THR A 509 -4.49 -10.25 30.26
N LEU A 510 -3.65 -9.74 31.17
CA LEU A 510 -2.31 -10.29 31.42
C LEU A 510 -2.33 -11.72 31.95
N LEU A 511 -3.28 -12.06 32.84
CA LEU A 511 -3.46 -13.44 33.31
C LEU A 511 -3.81 -14.38 32.15
N LYS A 512 -4.74 -13.97 31.27
CA LYS A 512 -5.12 -14.78 30.10
C LYS A 512 -3.92 -14.99 29.17
N THR A 513 -3.19 -13.94 28.85
CA THR A 513 -1.99 -14.03 27.99
C THR A 513 -0.91 -14.88 28.63
N LEU A 514 -0.71 -14.78 29.95
CA LEU A 514 0.25 -15.64 30.66
C LEU A 514 -0.12 -17.13 30.58
N ALA A 515 -1.42 -17.46 30.65
CA ALA A 515 -1.89 -18.84 30.47
C ALA A 515 -1.65 -19.36 29.04
N GLU A 516 -1.81 -18.50 28.03
CA GLU A 516 -1.48 -18.82 26.63
C GLU A 516 0.03 -19.10 26.45
N LEU A 517 0.90 -18.25 27.04
CA LEU A 517 2.35 -18.45 27.04
C LEU A 517 2.78 -19.75 27.73
N TYR A 518 2.17 -20.11 28.87
CA TYR A 518 2.45 -21.40 29.52
C TYR A 518 1.97 -22.60 28.71
N THR A 519 0.85 -22.45 28.00
CA THR A 519 0.33 -23.50 27.12
C THR A 519 1.32 -23.76 25.98
N TYR A 520 1.94 -22.71 25.44
CA TYR A 520 3.01 -22.81 24.44
C TYR A 520 4.25 -23.55 24.98
N ASP A 521 4.70 -23.20 26.20
CA ASP A 521 5.81 -23.87 26.91
C ASP A 521 5.48 -25.29 27.41
N LYS A 522 4.28 -25.80 27.11
CA LYS A 522 3.76 -27.09 27.60
C LYS A 522 3.68 -27.18 29.13
N ASN A 523 3.72 -26.04 29.82
CA ASN A 523 3.48 -25.96 31.27
C ASN A 523 1.97 -25.87 31.54
N TYR A 524 1.27 -26.94 31.21
CA TYR A 524 -0.19 -26.98 31.28
C TYR A 524 -0.74 -26.87 32.71
N SER A 525 0.02 -27.29 33.72
CA SER A 525 -0.38 -27.16 35.13
C SER A 525 -0.51 -25.70 35.55
N SER A 526 0.49 -24.86 35.23
CA SER A 526 0.42 -23.43 35.54
C SER A 526 -0.62 -22.69 34.69
N ALA A 527 -0.79 -23.08 33.42
CA ALA A 527 -1.86 -22.54 32.57
C ALA A 527 -3.25 -22.84 33.16
N LEU A 528 -3.46 -24.07 33.64
CA LEU A 528 -4.72 -24.51 34.23
C LEU A 528 -5.09 -23.73 35.49
N GLU A 529 -4.13 -23.46 36.37
CA GLU A 529 -4.36 -22.66 37.58
C GLU A 529 -4.91 -21.27 37.26
N ILE A 530 -4.35 -20.64 36.23
CA ILE A 530 -4.81 -19.33 35.80
C ILE A 530 -6.19 -19.42 35.14
N TYR A 531 -6.44 -20.43 34.30
CA TYR A 531 -7.76 -20.61 33.68
C TYR A 531 -8.86 -20.90 34.70
N LEU A 532 -8.58 -21.63 35.77
CA LEU A 532 -9.52 -21.85 36.88
C LEU A 532 -9.81 -20.55 37.63
N THR A 533 -8.77 -19.76 37.91
CA THR A 533 -8.90 -18.45 38.57
C THR A 533 -9.75 -17.49 37.73
N LEU A 534 -9.53 -17.48 36.40
CA LEU A 534 -10.25 -16.62 35.47
C LEU A 534 -11.65 -17.13 35.11
N ARG A 535 -12.07 -18.31 35.59
CA ARG A 535 -13.32 -18.98 35.19
C ARG A 535 -13.41 -19.09 33.66
N HIS A 536 -12.32 -19.53 33.03
CA HIS A 536 -12.22 -19.60 31.57
C HIS A 536 -12.81 -20.92 31.05
N LYS A 537 -13.67 -20.84 30.03
CA LYS A 537 -14.39 -22.00 29.44
C LYS A 537 -13.46 -23.12 28.95
N ASP A 538 -12.25 -22.78 28.53
CA ASP A 538 -11.30 -23.74 27.97
C ASP A 538 -10.55 -24.54 29.04
N ALA A 539 -10.73 -24.24 30.33
CA ALA A 539 -10.13 -24.99 31.43
C ALA A 539 -10.44 -26.50 31.32
N PHE A 540 -11.70 -26.84 31.02
CA PHE A 540 -12.16 -28.22 30.84
C PHE A 540 -11.54 -28.90 29.63
N GLN A 541 -11.41 -28.17 28.52
CA GLN A 541 -10.78 -28.69 27.29
C GLN A 541 -9.29 -28.96 27.53
N LEU A 542 -8.60 -28.08 28.26
CA LEU A 542 -7.18 -28.23 28.58
C LEU A 542 -6.93 -29.48 29.44
N ILE A 543 -7.79 -29.72 30.45
CA ILE A 543 -7.72 -30.90 31.32
C ILE A 543 -7.84 -32.18 30.49
N HIS A 544 -8.86 -32.28 29.64
CA HIS A 544 -9.09 -33.45 28.79
C HIS A 544 -7.96 -33.68 27.80
N LYS A 545 -7.58 -32.64 27.05
CA LYS A 545 -6.60 -32.73 25.96
C LYS A 545 -5.21 -33.14 26.45
N HIS A 546 -4.79 -32.67 27.61
CA HIS A 546 -3.46 -32.91 28.18
C HIS A 546 -3.45 -33.85 29.39
N ASN A 547 -4.58 -34.50 29.69
CA ASN A 547 -4.74 -35.48 30.77
C ASN A 547 -4.33 -34.96 32.17
N LEU A 548 -4.75 -33.74 32.53
CA LEU A 548 -4.32 -33.04 33.75
C LEU A 548 -5.12 -33.42 35.01
N PHE A 549 -5.70 -34.62 35.03
CA PHE A 549 -6.59 -35.07 36.11
C PHE A 549 -5.89 -35.20 37.46
N SER A 550 -4.57 -35.39 37.49
CA SER A 550 -3.78 -35.37 38.72
C SER A 550 -3.71 -33.99 39.37
N SER A 551 -3.67 -32.93 38.55
CA SER A 551 -3.50 -31.53 38.99
C SER A 551 -4.79 -30.86 39.46
N ILE A 552 -5.95 -31.56 39.35
CA ILE A 552 -7.26 -31.06 39.75
C ILE A 552 -7.86 -31.81 40.95
N LYS A 553 -7.17 -32.81 41.50
CA LYS A 553 -7.71 -33.68 42.57
C LYS A 553 -8.10 -32.91 43.83
N ASP A 554 -7.38 -31.83 44.11
CA ASP A 554 -7.56 -30.89 45.24
C ASP A 554 -8.35 -29.62 44.83
N LYS A 555 -8.82 -29.56 43.58
CA LYS A 555 -9.49 -28.38 42.99
C LYS A 555 -10.89 -28.73 42.45
N ILE A 556 -11.46 -29.86 42.89
CA ILE A 556 -12.77 -30.34 42.45
C ILE A 556 -13.87 -29.33 42.80
N VAL A 557 -13.84 -28.77 44.01
CA VAL A 557 -14.80 -27.73 44.44
C VAL A 557 -14.74 -26.51 43.52
N LEU A 558 -13.53 -26.03 43.19
CA LEU A 558 -13.33 -24.89 42.29
C LEU A 558 -13.87 -25.15 40.87
N LEU A 559 -13.71 -26.38 40.36
CA LEU A 559 -14.26 -26.80 39.07
C LEU A 559 -15.79 -26.83 39.08
N MET A 560 -16.39 -27.34 40.16
CA MET A 560 -17.85 -27.41 40.29
C MET A 560 -18.50 -26.05 40.57
N ASP A 561 -17.85 -25.17 41.33
CA ASP A 561 -18.28 -23.77 41.51
C ASP A 561 -18.19 -22.97 40.19
N PHE A 562 -17.32 -23.40 39.26
CA PHE A 562 -17.22 -22.78 37.93
C PHE A 562 -18.35 -23.22 36.99
N ASP A 563 -18.51 -24.53 36.78
CA ASP A 563 -19.58 -25.11 35.94
C ASP A 563 -19.86 -26.53 36.44
N SER A 564 -20.88 -26.65 37.30
CA SER A 564 -21.22 -27.89 37.97
C SER A 564 -21.62 -28.99 37.00
N GLU A 565 -22.33 -28.67 35.92
CA GLU A 565 -22.81 -29.65 34.97
C GLU A 565 -21.66 -30.30 34.20
N LYS A 566 -20.77 -29.47 33.61
CA LYS A 566 -19.59 -29.95 32.87
C LYS A 566 -18.56 -30.61 33.77
N ALA A 567 -18.35 -30.06 34.97
CA ALA A 567 -17.44 -30.65 35.94
C ALA A 567 -17.89 -32.07 36.32
N VAL A 568 -19.19 -32.25 36.60
CA VAL A 568 -19.72 -33.58 36.94
C VAL A 568 -19.64 -34.53 35.75
N ASP A 569 -20.00 -34.10 34.53
CA ASP A 569 -19.86 -34.95 33.34
C ASP A 569 -18.43 -35.44 33.14
N MET A 570 -17.46 -34.52 33.22
CA MET A 570 -16.05 -34.85 33.09
C MET A 570 -15.60 -35.85 34.16
N LEU A 571 -15.99 -35.62 35.43
CA LEU A 571 -15.60 -36.50 36.54
C LEU A 571 -16.20 -37.90 36.37
N LEU A 572 -17.45 -38.00 35.89
CA LEU A 572 -18.12 -39.27 35.61
C LEU A 572 -17.57 -39.98 34.36
N ASP A 573 -17.14 -39.24 33.34
CA ASP A 573 -16.52 -39.80 32.14
C ASP A 573 -15.09 -40.31 32.38
N ASN A 574 -14.43 -39.86 33.46
CA ASN A 574 -13.04 -40.19 33.80
C ASN A 574 -12.91 -40.82 35.20
N GLU A 575 -13.86 -41.71 35.54
CA GLU A 575 -13.86 -42.47 36.81
C GLU A 575 -12.56 -43.26 37.04
N ASP A 576 -11.88 -43.67 35.98
CA ASP A 576 -10.59 -44.37 36.00
C ASP A 576 -9.45 -43.48 36.54
N LYS A 577 -9.57 -42.16 36.40
CA LYS A 577 -8.55 -41.19 36.81
C LYS A 577 -8.82 -40.59 38.19
N ILE A 578 -10.10 -40.32 38.50
CA ILE A 578 -10.54 -39.80 39.79
C ILE A 578 -11.68 -40.67 40.30
N SER A 579 -11.39 -41.49 41.32
CA SER A 579 -12.39 -42.39 41.89
C SER A 579 -13.57 -41.63 42.51
N ILE A 580 -14.77 -42.20 42.40
CA ILE A 580 -16.00 -41.69 43.02
C ILE A 580 -15.78 -41.35 44.51
N LYS A 581 -15.06 -42.21 45.24
CA LYS A 581 -14.73 -41.99 46.66
C LYS A 581 -13.99 -40.67 46.88
N LYS A 582 -12.98 -40.39 46.07
CA LYS A 582 -12.20 -39.15 46.17
C LYS A 582 -13.05 -37.92 45.85
N VAL A 583 -13.90 -37.99 44.84
CA VAL A 583 -14.82 -36.88 44.50
C VAL A 583 -15.77 -36.59 45.67
N VAL A 584 -16.37 -37.63 46.25
CA VAL A 584 -17.29 -37.46 47.38
C VAL A 584 -16.57 -36.89 48.61
N GLU A 585 -15.35 -37.35 48.91
CA GLU A 585 -14.52 -36.82 50.01
C GLU A 585 -14.18 -35.34 49.84
N GLU A 586 -13.82 -34.89 48.63
CA GLU A 586 -13.50 -33.48 48.36
C GLU A 586 -14.74 -32.56 48.40
N LEU A 587 -15.94 -33.11 48.24
CA LEU A 587 -17.21 -32.38 48.29
C LEU A 587 -17.89 -32.43 49.66
N GLU A 588 -17.25 -33.02 50.69
CA GLU A 588 -17.86 -33.23 52.01
C GLU A 588 -18.33 -31.92 52.65
N ASP A 589 -17.56 -30.84 52.52
CA ASP A 589 -17.86 -29.52 53.07
C ASP A 589 -18.86 -28.71 52.23
N ARG A 590 -19.26 -29.20 51.05
CA ARG A 590 -20.20 -28.56 50.12
C ARG A 590 -21.33 -29.53 49.74
N PRO A 591 -22.23 -29.85 50.68
CA PRO A 591 -23.28 -30.85 50.50
C PRO A 591 -24.21 -30.59 49.31
N GLU A 592 -24.41 -29.33 48.91
CA GLU A 592 -25.18 -28.97 47.72
C GLU A 592 -24.51 -29.44 46.41
N LEU A 593 -23.18 -29.35 46.31
CA LEU A 593 -22.43 -29.84 45.14
C LEU A 593 -22.31 -31.36 45.17
N GLN A 594 -22.17 -31.93 46.37
CA GLN A 594 -22.18 -33.37 46.59
C GLN A 594 -23.49 -34.01 46.12
N HIS A 595 -24.63 -33.33 46.34
CA HIS A 595 -25.93 -33.73 45.82
C HIS A 595 -25.96 -33.79 44.29
N VAL A 596 -25.51 -32.72 43.62
CA VAL A 596 -25.52 -32.63 42.15
C VAL A 596 -24.70 -33.77 41.52
N TYR A 597 -23.52 -34.04 42.07
CA TYR A 597 -22.66 -35.13 41.59
C TYR A 597 -23.33 -36.51 41.77
N LEU A 598 -23.83 -36.80 42.97
CA LEU A 598 -24.43 -38.09 43.29
C LEU A 598 -25.78 -38.32 42.60
N HIS A 599 -26.60 -37.28 42.39
CA HIS A 599 -27.82 -37.34 41.61
C HIS A 599 -27.53 -37.76 40.16
N LYS A 600 -26.54 -37.10 39.53
CA LYS A 600 -26.15 -37.39 38.16
C LYS A 600 -25.49 -38.77 38.02
N LEU A 601 -24.68 -39.17 39.02
CA LEU A 601 -24.15 -40.53 39.12
C LEU A 601 -25.28 -41.57 39.15
N PHE A 602 -26.31 -41.36 39.98
CA PHE A 602 -27.45 -42.26 40.09
C PHE A 602 -28.28 -42.36 38.80
N ARG A 603 -28.51 -41.22 38.12
CA ARG A 603 -29.21 -41.20 36.82
C ARG A 603 -28.44 -41.93 35.72
N ARG A 604 -27.10 -41.91 35.76
CA ARG A 604 -26.26 -42.63 34.81
C ARG A 604 -26.18 -44.12 35.13
N ASP A 605 -26.01 -44.47 36.41
CA ASP A 605 -25.95 -45.86 36.87
C ASP A 605 -26.46 -45.99 38.31
N HIS A 606 -27.65 -46.60 38.46
CA HIS A 606 -28.33 -46.85 39.73
C HIS A 606 -27.53 -47.72 40.72
N ARG A 607 -26.44 -48.40 40.28
CA ARG A 607 -25.64 -49.31 41.12
C ARG A 607 -24.33 -48.71 41.60
N LYS A 608 -23.71 -47.78 40.85
CA LYS A 608 -22.38 -47.23 41.21
C LYS A 608 -22.40 -46.39 42.50
N GLY A 609 -23.52 -45.75 42.80
CA GLY A 609 -23.72 -44.90 43.98
C GLY A 609 -24.18 -45.62 45.24
N GLN A 610 -24.30 -46.96 45.25
CA GLN A 610 -24.98 -47.72 46.32
C GLN A 610 -24.54 -47.36 47.74
N ARG A 611 -23.22 -47.24 47.97
CA ARG A 611 -22.66 -46.91 49.28
C ARG A 611 -23.07 -45.52 49.79
N TYR A 612 -23.47 -44.62 48.89
CA TYR A 612 -23.85 -43.26 49.19
C TYR A 612 -25.37 -43.05 49.17
N HIS A 613 -26.19 -44.06 48.87
CA HIS A 613 -27.65 -43.91 48.79
C HIS A 613 -28.25 -43.42 50.11
N GLU A 614 -27.73 -43.89 51.25
CA GLU A 614 -28.15 -43.42 52.57
C GLU A 614 -27.93 -41.92 52.75
N LYS A 615 -26.74 -41.44 52.37
CA LYS A 615 -26.38 -40.02 52.41
C LYS A 615 -27.20 -39.21 51.41
N GLN A 616 -27.42 -39.76 50.22
CA GLN A 616 -28.17 -39.14 49.14
C GLN A 616 -29.62 -38.85 49.52
N ILE A 617 -30.26 -39.68 50.36
CA ILE A 617 -31.61 -39.40 50.87
C ILE A 617 -31.64 -38.08 51.66
N SER A 618 -30.65 -37.87 52.52
CA SER A 618 -30.54 -36.63 53.31
C SER A 618 -30.31 -35.42 52.40
N LEU A 619 -29.52 -35.60 51.35
CA LEU A 619 -29.22 -34.56 50.36
C LEU A 619 -30.45 -34.20 49.50
N TYR A 620 -31.21 -35.17 48.99
CA TYR A 620 -32.48 -34.90 48.31
C TYR A 620 -33.47 -34.19 49.23
N ALA A 621 -33.57 -34.63 50.48
CA ALA A 621 -34.49 -34.03 51.45
C ALA A 621 -34.18 -32.55 51.74
N GLU A 622 -32.92 -32.13 51.62
CA GLU A 622 -32.46 -30.76 51.85
C GLU A 622 -32.45 -29.91 50.58
N TYR A 623 -31.93 -30.44 49.47
CA TYR A 623 -31.59 -29.66 48.27
C TYR A 623 -32.49 -29.93 47.07
N ASP A 624 -33.25 -31.04 47.04
CA ASP A 624 -34.01 -31.46 45.84
C ASP A 624 -35.16 -32.43 46.16
N ARG A 625 -36.15 -31.94 46.91
CA ARG A 625 -37.32 -32.74 47.32
C ARG A 625 -38.07 -33.40 46.15
N PRO A 626 -38.35 -32.73 45.01
CA PRO A 626 -39.13 -33.34 43.93
C PRO A 626 -38.54 -34.64 43.38
N ASN A 627 -37.21 -34.79 43.41
CA ASN A 627 -36.52 -36.00 42.96
C ASN A 627 -36.33 -37.06 44.05
N LEU A 628 -36.73 -36.78 45.31
CA LEU A 628 -36.66 -37.74 46.40
C LEU A 628 -37.56 -38.96 46.12
N LEU A 629 -38.82 -38.75 45.76
CA LEU A 629 -39.76 -39.84 45.50
C LEU A 629 -39.35 -40.71 44.28
N PRO A 630 -38.95 -40.14 43.13
CA PRO A 630 -38.34 -40.91 42.04
C PRO A 630 -37.11 -41.72 42.49
N PHE A 631 -36.22 -41.12 43.28
CA PHE A 631 -35.05 -41.82 43.80
C PHE A 631 -35.42 -43.01 44.70
N LEU A 632 -36.38 -42.84 45.61
CA LEU A 632 -36.86 -43.92 46.48
C LEU A 632 -37.51 -45.07 45.70
N ARG A 633 -38.15 -44.78 44.57
CA ARG A 633 -38.74 -45.79 43.68
C ARG A 633 -37.69 -46.60 42.92
N ASP A 634 -36.69 -45.90 42.39
CA ASP A 634 -35.67 -46.46 41.49
C ASP A 634 -34.48 -47.09 42.26
N SER A 635 -34.27 -46.70 43.52
CA SER A 635 -33.14 -47.16 44.32
C SER A 635 -33.35 -48.59 44.84
N ILE A 636 -32.53 -49.51 44.34
CA ILE A 636 -32.56 -50.95 44.68
C ILE A 636 -32.09 -51.21 46.13
N HIS A 637 -31.24 -50.34 46.67
CA HIS A 637 -30.60 -50.50 47.99
C HIS A 637 -30.90 -49.33 48.93
N CYS A 638 -32.13 -48.83 48.90
CA CYS A 638 -32.55 -47.74 49.76
C CYS A 638 -32.78 -48.23 51.22
N PRO A 639 -32.11 -47.66 52.24
CA PRO A 639 -32.45 -47.94 53.64
C PRO A 639 -33.80 -47.30 53.99
N LEU A 640 -34.88 -48.07 53.82
CA LEU A 640 -36.27 -47.60 53.96
C LEU A 640 -36.56 -47.00 55.36
N GLU A 641 -35.99 -47.56 56.42
CA GLU A 641 -36.19 -47.08 57.80
C GLU A 641 -35.64 -45.67 58.00
N LYS A 642 -34.43 -45.40 57.52
CA LYS A 642 -33.80 -44.08 57.63
C LYS A 642 -34.45 -43.06 56.68
N ALA A 643 -34.89 -43.51 55.49
CA ALA A 643 -35.69 -42.68 54.60
C ALA A 643 -37.00 -42.25 55.27
N LEU A 644 -37.67 -43.18 55.96
CA LEU A 644 -38.92 -42.93 56.67
C LEU A 644 -38.70 -41.93 57.80
N GLU A 645 -37.64 -42.10 58.60
CA GLU A 645 -37.27 -41.18 59.67
C GLU A 645 -37.08 -39.74 59.17
N ILE A 646 -36.29 -39.55 58.10
CA ILE A 646 -36.03 -38.24 57.52
C ILE A 646 -37.31 -37.60 56.95
N CYS A 647 -38.14 -38.38 56.25
CA CYS A 647 -39.38 -37.89 55.67
C CYS A 647 -40.40 -37.50 56.75
N GLN A 648 -40.50 -38.28 57.83
CA GLN A 648 -41.37 -37.98 58.97
C GLN A 648 -40.92 -36.72 59.73
N GLN A 649 -39.63 -36.58 60.02
CA GLN A 649 -39.10 -35.39 60.69
C GLN A 649 -39.36 -34.09 59.91
N ARG A 650 -39.43 -34.18 58.58
CA ARG A 650 -39.62 -33.02 57.68
C ARG A 650 -41.05 -32.85 57.17
N ASN A 651 -42.01 -33.66 57.64
CA ASN A 651 -43.41 -33.67 57.20
C ASN A 651 -43.56 -33.87 55.68
N PHE A 652 -42.79 -34.77 55.09
CA PHE A 652 -42.86 -35.15 53.67
C PHE A 652 -43.91 -36.24 53.47
N VAL A 653 -45.18 -35.80 53.40
CA VAL A 653 -46.33 -36.68 53.52
C VAL A 653 -46.43 -37.70 52.37
N GLU A 654 -46.22 -37.28 51.11
CA GLU A 654 -46.32 -38.19 49.96
C GLU A 654 -45.22 -39.26 49.96
N GLU A 655 -44.00 -38.85 50.28
CA GLU A 655 -42.83 -39.73 50.39
C GLU A 655 -42.97 -40.69 51.58
N THR A 656 -43.54 -40.22 52.69
CA THR A 656 -43.83 -41.03 53.89
C THR A 656 -44.89 -42.08 53.61
N VAL A 657 -45.97 -41.73 52.91
CA VAL A 657 -47.02 -42.67 52.46
C VAL A 657 -46.43 -43.76 51.57
N TYR A 658 -45.59 -43.38 50.61
CA TYR A 658 -44.90 -44.34 49.72
C TYR A 658 -44.01 -45.31 50.50
N LEU A 659 -43.21 -44.81 51.44
CA LEU A 659 -42.32 -45.62 52.26
C LEU A 659 -43.08 -46.55 53.20
N LEU A 660 -44.13 -46.06 53.87
CA LEU A 660 -45.00 -46.88 54.74
C LEU A 660 -45.69 -48.01 53.96
N SER A 661 -46.15 -47.73 52.74
CA SER A 661 -46.71 -48.75 51.84
C SER A 661 -45.68 -49.82 51.47
N ARG A 662 -44.47 -49.42 51.05
CA ARG A 662 -43.37 -50.36 50.74
C ARG A 662 -42.90 -51.18 51.94
N MET A 663 -43.05 -50.66 53.16
CA MET A 663 -42.73 -51.36 54.41
C MET A 663 -43.88 -52.24 54.93
N GLY A 664 -45.02 -52.30 54.23
CA GLY A 664 -46.19 -53.10 54.61
C GLY A 664 -47.05 -52.48 55.71
N ASN A 665 -46.85 -51.21 56.05
CA ASN A 665 -47.62 -50.49 57.07
C ASN A 665 -48.76 -49.66 56.45
N SER A 666 -49.59 -50.32 55.62
CA SER A 666 -50.61 -49.69 54.79
C SER A 666 -51.71 -48.98 55.59
N ARG A 667 -52.05 -49.47 56.80
CA ARG A 667 -53.03 -48.82 57.69
C ARG A 667 -52.55 -47.45 58.19
N SER A 668 -51.26 -47.32 58.52
CA SER A 668 -50.67 -46.03 58.91
C SER A 668 -50.56 -45.07 57.73
N ALA A 669 -50.25 -45.58 56.53
CA ALA A 669 -50.23 -44.81 55.30
C ALA A 669 -51.62 -44.25 54.94
N LEU A 670 -52.67 -45.08 55.00
CA LEU A 670 -54.06 -44.67 54.77
C LEU A 670 -54.51 -43.61 55.79
N LYS A 671 -54.14 -43.78 57.06
CA LYS A 671 -54.42 -42.80 58.12
C LYS A 671 -53.77 -41.45 57.82
N MET A 672 -52.54 -41.44 57.31
CA MET A 672 -51.82 -40.22 56.93
C MET A 672 -52.49 -39.51 55.74
N ILE A 673 -52.89 -40.25 54.69
CA ILE A 673 -53.61 -39.67 53.54
C ILE A 673 -54.95 -39.05 53.99
N THR A 674 -55.70 -39.78 54.82
CA THR A 674 -57.06 -39.36 55.23
C THR A 674 -57.09 -38.24 56.27
N GLN A 675 -56.13 -38.22 57.20
CA GLN A 675 -56.09 -37.24 58.31
C GLN A 675 -55.23 -36.02 58.01
N GLU A 676 -54.08 -36.18 57.34
CA GLU A 676 -53.12 -35.09 57.09
C GLU A 676 -53.30 -34.46 55.71
N LEU A 677 -53.41 -35.25 54.63
CA LEU A 677 -53.62 -34.70 53.28
C LEU A 677 -55.07 -34.26 53.05
N GLN A 678 -56.03 -34.88 53.75
CA GLN A 678 -57.48 -34.73 53.52
C GLN A 678 -57.89 -34.92 52.04
N ASP A 679 -57.09 -35.68 51.30
CA ASP A 679 -57.28 -35.92 49.86
C ASP A 679 -58.09 -37.21 49.67
N VAL A 680 -59.38 -37.03 49.38
CA VAL A 680 -60.35 -38.12 49.23
C VAL A 680 -60.01 -39.02 48.06
N ASP A 681 -59.63 -38.44 46.93
CA ASP A 681 -59.38 -39.18 45.70
C ASP A 681 -58.08 -40.00 45.83
N LYS A 682 -57.01 -39.44 46.42
CA LYS A 682 -55.78 -40.20 46.72
C LYS A 682 -55.99 -41.31 47.74
N ALA A 683 -56.84 -41.12 48.75
CA ALA A 683 -57.15 -42.17 49.72
C ALA A 683 -57.86 -43.35 49.05
N ILE A 684 -58.73 -43.06 48.08
CA ILE A 684 -59.45 -44.05 47.29
C ILE A 684 -58.53 -44.76 46.30
N GLU A 685 -57.67 -44.03 45.60
CA GLU A 685 -56.66 -44.63 44.71
C GLU A 685 -55.70 -45.53 45.50
N PHE A 686 -55.24 -45.10 46.68
CA PHE A 686 -54.40 -45.92 47.54
C PHE A 686 -55.10 -47.21 47.98
N ALA A 687 -56.37 -47.14 48.41
CA ALA A 687 -57.14 -48.33 48.77
C ALA A 687 -57.39 -49.27 47.57
N LYS A 688 -57.56 -48.72 46.35
CA LYS A 688 -57.65 -49.50 45.10
C LYS A 688 -56.34 -50.20 44.76
N GLU A 689 -55.20 -49.52 44.88
CA GLU A 689 -53.88 -50.08 44.56
C GLU A 689 -53.46 -51.19 45.52
N GLN A 690 -53.86 -51.11 46.80
CA GLN A 690 -53.53 -52.12 47.80
C GLN A 690 -54.46 -53.36 47.77
N ASP A 691 -55.64 -53.26 47.14
CA ASP A 691 -56.67 -54.32 47.04
C ASP A 691 -56.99 -55.03 48.38
N ASP A 692 -57.02 -54.25 49.47
CA ASP A 692 -57.21 -54.75 50.84
C ASP A 692 -58.57 -54.34 51.41
N GLY A 693 -59.43 -55.32 51.69
CA GLY A 693 -60.77 -55.12 52.24
C GLY A 693 -60.80 -54.45 53.63
N GLU A 694 -59.78 -54.65 54.47
CA GLU A 694 -59.71 -53.98 55.79
C GLU A 694 -59.41 -52.48 55.64
N LEU A 695 -58.56 -52.10 54.67
CA LEU A 695 -58.27 -50.69 54.37
C LEU A 695 -59.50 -49.96 53.83
N TRP A 696 -60.31 -50.64 53.02
CA TRP A 696 -61.60 -50.11 52.56
C TRP A 696 -62.57 -49.90 53.72
N GLU A 697 -62.64 -50.85 54.66
CA GLU A 697 -63.48 -50.68 55.85
C GLU A 697 -63.00 -49.53 56.73
N ASP A 698 -61.69 -49.39 56.94
CA ASP A 698 -61.09 -48.26 57.67
C ASP A 698 -61.39 -46.91 57.00
N LEU A 699 -61.31 -46.84 55.66
CA LEU A 699 -61.63 -45.65 54.87
C LEU A 699 -63.11 -45.29 54.95
N ILE A 700 -64.01 -46.28 54.87
CA ILE A 700 -65.46 -46.10 55.02
C ILE A 700 -65.77 -45.59 56.43
N LEU A 701 -65.24 -46.25 57.46
CA LEU A 701 -65.44 -45.85 58.86
C LEU A 701 -65.01 -44.40 59.12
N TYR A 702 -63.87 -44.00 58.56
CA TYR A 702 -63.38 -42.62 58.67
C TYR A 702 -64.26 -41.60 57.93
N SER A 703 -64.96 -42.01 56.88
CA SER A 703 -65.67 -41.12 55.97
C SER A 703 -67.14 -40.88 56.32
N ILE A 704 -67.76 -41.74 57.14
CA ILE A 704 -69.21 -41.72 57.47
C ILE A 704 -69.71 -40.40 58.07
N ASP A 705 -68.85 -39.62 58.72
CA ASP A 705 -69.21 -38.34 59.33
C ASP A 705 -68.80 -37.11 58.51
N LYS A 706 -68.24 -37.30 57.30
CA LYS A 706 -67.67 -36.23 56.46
C LYS A 706 -68.31 -36.21 55.07
N PRO A 707 -69.28 -35.29 54.79
CA PRO A 707 -70.01 -35.26 53.53
C PRO A 707 -69.16 -35.25 52.25
N PRO A 708 -68.03 -34.51 52.15
CA PRO A 708 -67.17 -34.53 50.95
C PRO A 708 -66.51 -35.89 50.69
N PHE A 709 -66.10 -36.59 51.75
CA PHE A 709 -65.54 -37.95 51.65
C PHE A 709 -66.59 -38.96 51.20
N ILE A 710 -67.83 -38.81 51.67
CA ILE A 710 -68.95 -39.65 51.24
C ILE A 710 -69.24 -39.43 49.75
N THR A 711 -69.29 -38.18 49.27
CA THR A 711 -69.47 -37.89 47.83
C THR A 711 -68.34 -38.48 46.98
N GLY A 712 -67.07 -38.33 47.41
CA GLY A 712 -65.92 -38.91 46.69
C GLY A 712 -65.91 -40.44 46.68
N LEU A 713 -66.26 -41.07 47.81
CA LEU A 713 -66.46 -42.52 47.88
C LEU A 713 -67.60 -42.95 46.96
N LEU A 714 -68.79 -42.35 47.04
CA LEU A 714 -69.92 -42.70 46.19
C LEU A 714 -69.58 -42.59 44.69
N ASN A 715 -68.78 -41.61 44.30
CA ASN A 715 -68.37 -41.43 42.91
C ASN A 715 -67.32 -42.45 42.42
N ASN A 716 -66.58 -43.11 43.33
CA ASN A 716 -65.40 -43.91 42.98
C ASN A 716 -65.39 -45.33 43.58
N ILE A 717 -66.38 -45.69 44.42
CA ILE A 717 -66.48 -46.97 45.14
C ILE A 717 -66.67 -48.15 44.18
N GLY A 718 -67.34 -47.91 43.04
CA GLY A 718 -67.43 -48.83 41.91
C GLY A 718 -67.63 -50.30 42.32
N THR A 719 -66.90 -51.21 41.68
CA THR A 719 -66.97 -52.66 41.89
C THR A 719 -66.13 -53.20 43.06
N HIS A 720 -65.41 -52.33 43.79
CA HIS A 720 -64.43 -52.77 44.81
C HIS A 720 -65.04 -52.99 46.20
N VAL A 721 -66.16 -52.31 46.50
CA VAL A 721 -66.92 -52.49 47.74
C VAL A 721 -68.40 -52.35 47.44
N ASP A 722 -69.25 -53.18 48.07
CA ASP A 722 -70.70 -53.11 47.92
C ASP A 722 -71.23 -51.72 48.31
N PRO A 723 -71.81 -50.94 47.37
CA PRO A 723 -72.32 -49.60 47.67
C PRO A 723 -73.41 -49.59 48.74
N ILE A 724 -74.10 -50.72 48.93
CA ILE A 724 -75.13 -50.89 49.97
C ILE A 724 -74.52 -50.71 51.36
N LEU A 725 -73.28 -51.17 51.59
CA LEU A 725 -72.57 -51.04 52.86
C LEU A 725 -72.27 -49.58 53.20
N LEU A 726 -71.97 -48.76 52.19
CA LEU A 726 -71.76 -47.33 52.38
C LEU A 726 -73.09 -46.61 52.63
N ILE A 727 -74.12 -46.88 51.83
CA ILE A 727 -75.43 -46.21 51.92
C ILE A 727 -76.09 -46.47 53.28
N HIS A 728 -76.05 -47.70 53.80
CA HIS A 728 -76.64 -48.04 55.11
C HIS A 728 -75.94 -47.35 56.28
N ARG A 729 -74.68 -46.96 56.12
CA ARG A 729 -73.90 -46.30 57.17
C ARG A 729 -74.08 -44.76 57.15
N ILE A 730 -74.71 -44.19 56.13
CA ILE A 730 -75.04 -42.76 56.07
C ILE A 730 -76.15 -42.43 57.08
N LYS A 731 -75.91 -41.46 57.96
CA LYS A 731 -76.90 -41.04 58.97
C LYS A 731 -78.10 -40.33 58.32
N GLU A 732 -79.30 -40.69 58.77
CA GLU A 732 -80.55 -40.11 58.30
C GLU A 732 -80.58 -38.59 58.61
N GLY A 733 -80.89 -37.77 57.59
CA GLY A 733 -80.92 -36.30 57.69
C GLY A 733 -79.59 -35.58 57.41
N MET A 734 -78.51 -36.29 57.04
CA MET A 734 -77.24 -35.67 56.65
C MET A 734 -77.33 -35.05 55.23
N GLU A 735 -76.95 -33.78 55.08
CA GLU A 735 -76.85 -33.12 53.76
C GLU A 735 -75.54 -33.53 53.06
N ILE A 736 -75.66 -34.30 51.98
CA ILE A 736 -74.53 -34.73 51.16
C ILE A 736 -74.54 -33.95 49.84
N PRO A 737 -73.48 -33.19 49.53
CA PRO A 737 -73.38 -32.44 48.28
C PRO A 737 -73.47 -33.39 47.06
N ASN A 738 -74.27 -33.00 46.07
CA ASN A 738 -74.45 -33.72 44.80
C ASN A 738 -74.86 -35.20 44.94
N LEU A 739 -75.48 -35.58 46.07
CA LEU A 739 -75.89 -36.96 46.35
C LEU A 739 -76.73 -37.57 45.24
N ARG A 740 -77.63 -36.79 44.63
CA ARG A 740 -78.46 -37.23 43.50
C ARG A 740 -77.61 -37.71 42.33
N ASP A 741 -76.60 -36.92 41.94
CA ASP A 741 -75.77 -37.23 40.78
C ASP A 741 -74.82 -38.40 41.09
N SER A 742 -74.27 -38.47 42.31
CA SER A 742 -73.47 -39.61 42.78
C SER A 742 -74.26 -40.92 42.83
N LEU A 743 -75.52 -40.89 43.29
CA LEU A 743 -76.41 -42.06 43.27
C LEU A 743 -76.81 -42.45 41.85
N VAL A 744 -77.07 -41.49 40.96
CA VAL A 744 -77.31 -41.76 39.53
C VAL A 744 -76.10 -42.45 38.91
N LYS A 745 -74.88 -42.00 39.23
CA LYS A 745 -73.64 -42.62 38.74
C LYS A 745 -73.48 -44.06 39.25
N ILE A 746 -73.66 -44.31 40.55
CA ILE A 746 -73.64 -45.68 41.10
C ILE A 746 -74.70 -46.55 40.44
N LEU A 747 -75.92 -46.04 40.30
CA LEU A 747 -77.01 -46.77 39.64
C LEU A 747 -76.73 -47.01 38.16
N GLN A 748 -76.02 -46.12 37.46
CA GLN A 748 -75.58 -46.35 36.08
C GLN A 748 -74.47 -47.40 36.02
N ASP A 749 -73.46 -47.30 36.90
CA ASP A 749 -72.36 -48.26 37.00
C ASP A 749 -72.89 -49.67 37.38
N TYR A 750 -73.98 -49.77 38.16
CA TYR A 750 -74.70 -51.01 38.46
C TYR A 750 -75.72 -51.42 37.38
N ASN A 751 -76.46 -50.50 36.75
CA ASN A 751 -77.48 -50.79 35.71
C ASN A 751 -76.90 -51.09 34.33
N LEU A 752 -75.65 -50.70 34.06
CA LEU A 752 -74.87 -51.25 32.95
C LEU A 752 -74.68 -52.79 33.05
N GLN A 753 -75.25 -53.44 34.09
CA GLN A 753 -75.26 -54.88 34.29
C GLN A 753 -76.64 -55.61 34.29
N GLY A 754 -77.79 -55.09 33.79
CA GLY A 754 -78.87 -56.04 33.36
C GLY A 754 -80.32 -55.58 33.15
N PRO A 755 -81.13 -56.37 32.41
CA PRO A 755 -82.30 -56.97 33.06
C PRO A 755 -82.63 -58.44 32.67
N SER A 756 -82.95 -59.25 33.68
CA SER A 756 -83.93 -60.34 33.58
C SER A 756 -85.19 -59.96 34.38
N ALA A 757 -86.32 -59.88 33.68
CA ALA A 757 -87.71 -60.14 34.13
C ALA A 757 -88.48 -59.13 35.03
N HIS A 758 -89.26 -58.26 34.38
CA HIS A 758 -90.74 -58.24 34.35
C HIS A 758 -91.57 -58.87 35.50
N LEU A 759 -92.45 -58.10 36.17
CA LEU A 759 -93.94 -58.08 36.03
C LEU A 759 -94.71 -57.50 37.25
N TYR A 760 -95.81 -56.81 36.92
CA TYR A 760 -97.02 -56.47 37.71
C TYR A 760 -96.93 -55.40 38.81
N ASP A 761 -97.92 -54.52 39.03
CA ASP A 761 -99.10 -54.09 38.25
C ASP A 761 -99.72 -52.86 38.96
N ASN A 762 -100.36 -52.01 38.17
CA ASN A 762 -101.53 -51.15 38.46
C ASN A 762 -101.77 -50.60 39.89
N ARG A 763 -101.89 -49.26 39.98
CA ARG A 763 -103.16 -48.62 40.40
C ARG A 763 -103.18 -47.08 40.27
N TRP A 764 -104.35 -46.62 39.80
CA TRP A 764 -104.94 -45.27 39.82
C TRP A 764 -104.72 -44.35 38.63
N SER A 765 -105.88 -44.04 38.04
CA SER A 765 -106.18 -43.31 36.84
C SER A 765 -106.79 -41.94 37.16
N TYR A 766 -106.82 -41.12 36.11
CA TYR A 766 -107.60 -39.90 35.89
C TYR A 766 -107.16 -38.61 36.60
N GLY A 767 -106.62 -37.68 35.79
CA GLY A 767 -107.53 -36.81 35.03
C GLY A 767 -107.25 -35.31 35.10
N LYS A 768 -106.81 -34.76 33.95
CA LYS A 768 -107.20 -33.49 33.31
C LYS A 768 -106.92 -32.18 34.08
N ASN A 769 -106.42 -31.09 33.49
CA ASN A 769 -106.60 -30.53 32.15
C ASN A 769 -105.41 -29.61 31.81
N GLY A 770 -105.16 -29.43 30.51
CA GLY A 770 -104.23 -28.45 29.94
C GLY A 770 -103.52 -28.99 28.72
#